data_AF-A0A163KN66-F1
#
_entry.id   AF-A0A163KN66-F1
#
_cell.length_a   1.000
_cell.length_b   1.000
_cell.length_c   1.000
_cell.angle_alpha   90.00
_cell.angle_beta   90.00
_cell.angle_gamma   90.00
#
_symmetry.space_group_name_H-M   'P 1'
#
loop_
_entity.id
_entity.type
_entity.pdbx_description
1 polymer ?
#
loop_
_entity_poly.entity_id
_entity_poly.type
_entity_poly.pdbx_seq_one_letter_code
_entity_poly.pdbx_strand_id
1 'polypeptide(L)'
;MVSTNLTTLVEEWLRLDKNEVTRQEIANLQASGNTAELEKRLGQRIEFGTAGLRARMEAGFSRMNDLTVLQASQGLAMYIEQNVKDAKARGVVVGHDHRHNSDSFARLTAAAFLQRGFKVWYYRDLVHTPLVPYTIKKLRAAGGVMITASHNPKDDNGYKVYWENACQIIPPHDEGIAASILEHLEPWGWDHGLVDTSDLCVDPSGQGVIDAYFEEVAALSSYSDDNAKSNVKFVYTAMHGVGTPFAERAFDAFKLAPFIPVKEQVKPDPDFPTVAFPNPEEGKGSLSLAIKEADRNGATLILANDPDADRLAIAERQNDGEWKIFTGNQIGTILGAASYEKAITAGKKPEQLAMVASTVSSKFLERMGQVEGFRFEESLTGFKWIGNMAKQLEKDGYEVVFAFEEAIGFTVGDIVKDKDGVSALAFFSEWAIQLYDKRGCTVFGYLTELYNKYGYFVSDNSYFICHDKSLIQTIFHRIRFGDQPIQKEGSSFGYELSYPKEIGGYKVTSVRDLTIGYDSSKPDFQPTLPVSSSSEMITFRLENSTVFTIRTSGTEPKIKYYSELRGDSEVQAKQDLAKVVDSIGIDLMQYEKNGSLPKPIMTDDNGTVVRLKKATLPTTLPRKRARKSKSPPPQKPRARTPPLSDTEMVRPRNVEKLVYGNYEIDAWYYSPYPNEFGSLIKRLYVCDTCLKYMNDDGQLSDHKVHCRKRVPPGKVVYANGTTKIYEIDGRDHKMYCQNLCLMAKLFLDHKTLYYDVDGFKFYVVTEREQKTKDLVVGYFSKEKISYDNYNLACIMTLPSHQRKGYGRLMIEWSYELSKREGVIGSPEKPLSTLGLFGYHSYWSSVILQVLQSLPESSQITIASICQETRLQEEDVISTLTKLGLLRYWAPEAVSSPPSSSNSISDPPLTSLDSLIPPPVVIHIEPNTIQDIISNNHIHFTRQLNPDCTRL
;
A
#
# COMPACT_ATOMS: atom_id res chain seq x y z
N MET A 1 -6.46 2.95 34.83
CA MET A 1 -7.74 3.35 34.20
C MET A 1 -8.87 2.93 35.11
N VAL A 2 -9.85 3.81 35.36
CA VAL A 2 -11.14 3.35 35.91
C VAL A 2 -11.90 2.73 34.74
N SER A 3 -12.53 1.57 34.93
CA SER A 3 -13.42 0.99 33.91
C SER A 3 -14.71 1.80 33.88
N THR A 4 -14.78 2.80 33.00
CA THR A 4 -16.00 3.58 32.78
C THR A 4 -17.14 2.63 32.41
N ASN A 5 -18.28 2.74 33.09
CA ASN A 5 -19.40 1.84 32.83
C ASN A 5 -19.93 2.09 31.40
N LEU A 6 -19.92 1.05 30.56
CA LEU A 6 -20.36 1.13 29.17
C LEU A 6 -21.81 1.63 29.05
N THR A 7 -22.67 1.33 30.03
CA THR A 7 -24.03 1.88 30.11
C THR A 7 -24.00 3.41 30.21
N THR A 8 -23.14 3.97 31.06
CA THR A 8 -22.98 5.42 31.23
C THR A 8 -22.39 6.09 29.99
N LEU A 9 -21.50 5.41 29.26
CA LEU A 9 -21.00 5.90 27.97
C LEU A 9 -22.10 5.94 26.89
N VAL A 10 -23.02 4.96 26.89
CA VAL A 10 -24.19 4.95 26.00
C VAL A 10 -25.20 6.03 26.39
N GLU A 11 -25.49 6.18 27.69
CA GLU A 11 -26.36 7.23 28.22
C GLU A 11 -25.82 8.63 27.86
N GLU A 12 -24.52 8.86 28.03
CA GLU A 12 -23.86 10.13 27.72
C GLU A 12 -23.81 10.41 26.20
N TRP A 13 -23.56 9.39 25.36
CA TRP A 13 -23.71 9.51 23.91
C TRP A 13 -25.14 9.94 23.54
N LEU A 14 -26.15 9.23 24.08
CA LEU A 14 -27.57 9.50 23.85
C LEU A 14 -28.08 10.76 24.57
N ARG A 15 -27.24 11.47 25.33
CA ARG A 15 -27.48 12.82 25.86
C ARG A 15 -26.87 13.90 24.96
N LEU A 16 -25.63 13.70 24.50
CA LEU A 16 -24.85 14.69 23.75
C LEU A 16 -25.19 14.75 22.25
N ASP A 17 -25.33 13.60 21.60
CA ASP A 17 -25.56 13.49 20.16
C ASP A 17 -26.99 13.94 19.79
N LYS A 18 -27.15 14.69 18.69
CA LYS A 18 -28.45 15.13 18.18
C LYS A 18 -28.77 14.60 16.78
N ASN A 19 -27.84 13.93 16.10
CA ASN A 19 -28.11 13.31 14.81
C ASN A 19 -28.90 11.99 15.03
N GLU A 20 -30.13 11.93 14.53
CA GLU A 20 -31.03 10.79 14.76
C GLU A 20 -30.47 9.46 14.24
N VAL A 21 -29.67 9.48 13.16
CA VAL A 21 -29.06 8.28 12.57
C VAL A 21 -28.01 7.70 13.50
N THR A 22 -27.08 8.52 13.98
CA THR A 22 -26.00 8.06 14.88
C THR A 22 -26.51 7.72 16.28
N ARG A 23 -27.53 8.43 16.77
CA ARG A 23 -28.28 8.00 17.97
C ARG A 23 -28.90 6.62 17.78
N GLN A 24 -29.53 6.35 16.63
CA GLN A 24 -30.17 5.07 16.35
C GLN A 24 -29.16 3.93 16.16
N GLU A 25 -27.96 4.18 15.64
CA GLU A 25 -26.86 3.20 15.61
C GLU A 25 -26.52 2.70 17.02
N ILE A 26 -26.26 3.61 17.97
CA ILE A 26 -25.92 3.24 19.35
C ILE A 26 -27.11 2.58 20.06
N ALA A 27 -28.34 3.08 19.87
CA ALA A 27 -29.55 2.46 20.42
C ALA A 27 -29.77 1.03 19.88
N ASN A 28 -29.52 0.77 18.60
CA ASN A 28 -29.60 -0.56 17.99
C ASN A 28 -28.52 -1.50 18.55
N LEU A 29 -27.29 -1.02 18.72
CA LEU A 29 -26.20 -1.80 19.31
C LEU A 29 -26.48 -2.14 20.78
N GLN A 30 -27.06 -1.22 21.55
CA GLN A 30 -27.52 -1.45 22.92
C GLN A 30 -28.66 -2.48 22.96
N ALA A 31 -29.70 -2.32 22.13
CA ALA A 31 -30.85 -3.22 22.08
C ALA A 31 -30.50 -4.64 21.60
N SER A 32 -29.46 -4.79 20.77
CA SER A 32 -28.92 -6.10 20.35
C SER A 32 -27.89 -6.69 21.31
N GLY A 33 -27.53 -5.99 22.39
CA GLY A 33 -26.54 -6.44 23.37
C GLY A 33 -25.10 -6.51 22.84
N ASN A 34 -24.78 -5.79 21.77
CA ASN A 34 -23.46 -5.82 21.12
C ASN A 34 -22.43 -4.95 21.87
N THR A 35 -22.09 -5.36 23.08
CA THR A 35 -21.15 -4.65 23.96
C THR A 35 -19.76 -4.48 23.36
N ALA A 36 -19.29 -5.41 22.53
CA ALA A 36 -17.97 -5.35 21.91
C ALA A 36 -17.83 -4.19 20.91
N GLU A 37 -18.83 -3.96 20.04
CA GLU A 37 -18.80 -2.83 19.10
C GLU A 37 -19.13 -1.50 19.80
N LEU A 38 -19.95 -1.51 20.86
CA LEU A 38 -20.15 -0.34 21.72
C LEU A 38 -18.83 0.10 22.39
N GLU A 39 -18.08 -0.83 22.97
CA GLU A 39 -16.75 -0.55 23.56
C GLU A 39 -15.80 0.04 22.51
N LYS A 40 -15.77 -0.56 21.30
CA LYS A 40 -14.96 -0.09 20.14
C LYS A 40 -15.40 1.27 19.58
N ARG A 41 -16.57 1.79 19.97
CA ARG A 41 -17.14 3.07 19.51
C ARG A 41 -17.15 4.14 20.59
N LEU A 42 -17.17 3.76 21.87
CA LEU A 42 -17.40 4.67 22.99
C LEU A 42 -16.29 4.64 24.05
N GLY A 43 -15.55 3.53 24.19
CA GLY A 43 -14.57 3.31 25.26
C GLY A 43 -13.33 4.20 25.19
N GLN A 44 -13.00 4.73 24.00
CA GLN A 44 -11.92 5.69 23.79
C GLN A 44 -12.39 6.84 22.90
N ARG A 45 -11.79 8.03 23.06
CA ARG A 45 -12.04 9.18 22.18
C ARG A 45 -11.10 9.14 20.98
N ILE A 46 -11.52 9.70 19.84
CA ILE A 46 -10.64 9.93 18.69
C ILE A 46 -9.54 10.94 19.04
N GLU A 47 -8.28 10.61 18.71
CA GLU A 47 -7.08 11.39 19.06
C GLU A 47 -6.36 11.92 17.80
N PHE A 48 -5.49 12.93 17.96
CA PHE A 48 -4.72 13.50 16.85
C PHE A 48 -3.62 12.56 16.37
N GLY A 49 -3.71 12.13 15.11
CA GLY A 49 -2.69 11.33 14.44
C GLY A 49 -1.64 12.17 13.71
N THR A 50 -1.00 11.55 12.71
CA THR A 50 0.02 12.21 11.85
C THR A 50 -0.53 13.31 10.94
N ALA A 51 -1.86 13.34 10.72
CA ALA A 51 -2.54 14.27 9.82
C ALA A 51 -3.90 14.74 10.39
N GLY A 52 -3.95 15.06 11.69
CA GLY A 52 -5.17 15.47 12.38
C GLY A 52 -6.01 14.29 12.92
N LEU A 53 -7.29 14.53 13.19
CA LEU A 53 -8.24 13.44 13.55
C LEU A 53 -8.65 12.70 12.28
N ARG A 54 -8.73 11.36 12.30
CA ARG A 54 -9.20 10.57 11.15
C ARG A 54 -9.75 9.23 11.60
N ALA A 55 -10.98 8.91 11.20
CA ALA A 55 -11.61 7.62 11.46
C ALA A 55 -12.79 7.37 10.51
N ARG A 56 -13.29 6.13 10.56
CA ARG A 56 -14.54 5.72 9.94
C ARG A 56 -15.71 6.60 10.41
N MET A 57 -16.61 6.93 9.48
CA MET A 57 -17.83 7.69 9.72
C MET A 57 -18.93 6.80 10.30
N GLU A 58 -19.07 6.81 11.62
CA GLU A 58 -20.04 6.02 12.37
C GLU A 58 -20.38 6.74 13.70
N ALA A 59 -21.42 6.28 14.40
CA ALA A 59 -21.69 6.76 15.75
C ALA A 59 -20.62 6.34 16.76
N GLY A 60 -20.27 7.26 17.67
CA GLY A 60 -19.39 7.01 18.82
C GLY A 60 -18.27 8.04 19.00
N PHE A 61 -17.72 8.14 20.21
CA PHE A 61 -16.58 9.01 20.53
C PHE A 61 -15.28 8.58 19.82
N SER A 62 -15.17 7.31 19.43
CA SER A 62 -14.03 6.72 18.70
C SER A 62 -14.14 6.85 17.16
N ARG A 63 -14.96 7.77 16.64
CA ARG A 63 -15.37 7.84 15.23
C ARG A 63 -15.50 9.29 14.73
N MET A 64 -15.56 9.46 13.41
CA MET A 64 -15.88 10.76 12.78
C MET A 64 -17.40 10.92 12.64
N ASN A 65 -17.96 11.94 13.27
CA ASN A 65 -19.38 12.28 13.20
C ASN A 65 -19.59 13.74 13.65
N ASP A 66 -20.81 14.23 13.52
CA ASP A 66 -21.18 15.61 13.83
C ASP A 66 -20.77 16.01 15.27
N LEU A 67 -20.99 15.13 16.25
CA LEU A 67 -20.64 15.39 17.66
C LEU A 67 -19.12 15.48 17.87
N THR A 68 -18.33 14.55 17.33
CA THR A 68 -16.87 14.58 17.52
C THR A 68 -16.20 15.73 16.77
N VAL A 69 -16.70 16.08 15.59
CA VAL A 69 -16.27 17.27 14.83
C VAL A 69 -16.62 18.57 15.56
N LEU A 70 -17.83 18.67 16.13
CA LEU A 70 -18.25 19.84 16.90
C LEU A 70 -17.40 20.00 18.17
N GLN A 71 -17.24 18.93 18.95
CA GLN A 71 -16.38 18.92 20.15
C GLN A 71 -14.92 19.27 19.83
N ALA A 72 -14.37 18.75 18.73
CA ALA A 72 -13.03 19.12 18.25
C ALA A 72 -12.92 20.62 17.93
N SER A 73 -13.93 21.17 17.26
CA SER A 73 -13.98 22.59 16.87
C SER A 73 -14.16 23.53 18.05
N GLN A 74 -14.92 23.12 19.07
CA GLN A 74 -15.09 23.87 20.32
C GLN A 74 -13.77 23.98 21.10
N GLY A 75 -13.08 22.86 21.31
CA GLY A 75 -11.76 22.87 21.96
C GLY A 75 -10.70 23.64 21.16
N LEU A 76 -10.70 23.50 19.83
CA LEU A 76 -9.80 24.27 18.96
C LEU A 76 -10.10 25.79 19.03
N ALA A 77 -11.37 26.20 19.03
CA ALA A 77 -11.75 27.60 19.16
C ALA A 77 -11.34 28.21 20.51
N MET A 78 -11.48 27.48 21.60
CA MET A 78 -11.03 27.93 22.93
C MET A 78 -9.52 28.00 23.04
N TYR A 79 -8.80 26.98 22.54
CA TYR A 79 -7.33 26.97 22.55
C TYR A 79 -6.74 28.08 21.68
N ILE A 80 -7.31 28.35 20.50
CA ILE A 80 -6.92 29.47 19.63
C ILE A 80 -7.23 30.83 20.31
N GLU A 81 -8.39 30.99 20.96
CA GLU A 81 -8.73 32.24 21.68
C GLU A 81 -7.76 32.55 22.83
N GLN A 82 -7.25 31.52 23.50
CA GLN A 82 -6.30 31.65 24.60
C GLN A 82 -4.86 31.92 24.14
N ASN A 83 -4.42 31.31 23.02
CA ASN A 83 -3.00 31.27 22.64
C ASN A 83 -2.62 32.17 21.46
N VAL A 84 -3.57 32.58 20.60
CA VAL A 84 -3.29 33.37 19.39
C VAL A 84 -3.76 34.82 19.55
N LYS A 85 -2.86 35.78 19.34
CA LYS A 85 -3.20 37.20 19.47
C LYS A 85 -4.17 37.64 18.37
N ASP A 86 -5.17 38.44 18.76
CA ASP A 86 -6.22 39.04 17.92
C ASP A 86 -7.06 38.00 17.14
N ALA A 87 -7.11 36.76 17.62
CA ALA A 87 -7.57 35.60 16.85
C ALA A 87 -8.98 35.73 16.26
N LYS A 88 -9.94 36.30 16.99
CA LYS A 88 -11.32 36.46 16.51
C LYS A 88 -11.44 37.38 15.30
N ALA A 89 -10.61 38.44 15.23
CA ALA A 89 -10.60 39.38 14.12
C ALA A 89 -9.83 38.84 12.90
N ARG A 90 -8.74 38.11 13.14
CA ARG A 90 -7.98 37.38 12.12
C ARG A 90 -8.79 36.24 11.50
N GLY A 91 -9.61 35.59 12.33
CA GLY A 91 -10.47 34.48 11.99
C GLY A 91 -9.74 33.16 11.76
N VAL A 92 -10.48 32.10 11.47
CA VAL A 92 -9.93 30.80 11.05
C VAL A 92 -10.38 30.43 9.64
N VAL A 93 -9.58 29.64 8.94
CA VAL A 93 -9.92 29.11 7.61
C VAL A 93 -10.64 27.77 7.76
N VAL A 94 -11.69 27.54 6.98
CA VAL A 94 -12.37 26.24 6.88
C VAL A 94 -12.56 25.89 5.41
N GLY A 95 -12.09 24.71 5.01
CA GLY A 95 -12.28 24.13 3.68
C GLY A 95 -12.58 22.63 3.78
N HIS A 96 -13.04 22.03 2.68
CA HIS A 96 -13.38 20.61 2.65
C HIS A 96 -13.24 19.97 1.27
N ASP A 97 -13.05 18.65 1.27
CA ASP A 97 -13.13 17.81 0.08
C ASP A 97 -14.59 17.40 -0.24
N HIS A 98 -14.74 16.50 -1.20
CA HIS A 98 -16.04 16.05 -1.72
C HIS A 98 -16.62 14.81 -1.03
N ARG A 99 -15.95 14.26 0.00
CA ARG A 99 -16.37 13.00 0.65
C ARG A 99 -17.76 13.13 1.28
N HIS A 100 -18.39 11.98 1.55
CA HIS A 100 -19.61 11.95 2.36
C HIS A 100 -19.40 12.71 3.68
N ASN A 101 -20.39 13.51 4.07
CA ASN A 101 -20.41 14.38 5.24
C ASN A 101 -19.37 15.51 5.30
N SER A 102 -18.47 15.68 4.33
CA SER A 102 -17.41 16.73 4.38
C SER A 102 -17.98 18.15 4.50
N ASP A 103 -19.00 18.51 3.71
CA ASP A 103 -19.73 19.79 3.84
C ASP A 103 -20.42 19.93 5.22
N SER A 104 -21.12 18.89 5.70
CA SER A 104 -21.79 18.90 7.01
C SER A 104 -20.82 19.18 8.15
N PHE A 105 -19.68 18.48 8.16
CA PHE A 105 -18.62 18.62 9.15
C PHE A 105 -17.92 19.98 9.05
N ALA A 106 -17.69 20.49 7.84
CA ALA A 106 -17.13 21.83 7.63
C ALA A 106 -18.09 22.93 8.12
N ARG A 107 -19.39 22.76 7.91
CA ARG A 107 -20.43 23.67 8.42
C ARG A 107 -20.50 23.69 9.94
N LEU A 108 -20.47 22.53 10.60
CA LEU A 108 -20.39 22.45 12.07
C LEU A 108 -19.11 23.06 12.61
N THR A 109 -17.98 22.84 11.93
CA THR A 109 -16.69 23.46 12.27
C THR A 109 -16.82 24.98 12.25
N ALA A 110 -17.25 25.56 11.11
CA ALA A 110 -17.46 26.99 10.97
C ALA A 110 -18.48 27.53 11.99
N ALA A 111 -19.59 26.82 12.22
CA ALA A 111 -20.62 27.22 13.18
C ALA A 111 -20.08 27.33 14.62
N ALA A 112 -19.23 26.41 15.09
CA ALA A 112 -18.63 26.49 16.43
C ALA A 112 -17.78 27.77 16.61
N PHE A 113 -16.97 28.12 15.60
CA PHE A 113 -16.18 29.35 15.61
C PHE A 113 -17.05 30.61 15.53
N LEU A 114 -18.07 30.63 14.67
CA LEU A 114 -19.03 31.74 14.53
C LEU A 114 -19.82 31.98 15.84
N GLN A 115 -20.29 30.92 16.49
CA GLN A 115 -20.95 30.99 17.81
C GLN A 115 -20.03 31.59 18.89
N ARG A 116 -18.72 31.37 18.79
CA ARG A 116 -17.71 31.94 19.69
C ARG A 116 -17.28 33.37 19.30
N GLY A 117 -17.83 33.92 18.23
CA GLY A 117 -17.58 35.28 17.75
C GLY A 117 -16.28 35.44 16.94
N PHE A 118 -15.75 34.35 16.38
CA PHE A 118 -14.66 34.43 15.40
C PHE A 118 -15.20 34.81 14.02
N LYS A 119 -14.40 35.57 13.26
CA LYS A 119 -14.48 35.55 11.80
C LYS A 119 -14.15 34.14 11.28
N VAL A 120 -14.87 33.67 10.27
CA VAL A 120 -14.54 32.43 9.57
C VAL A 120 -14.37 32.70 8.08
N TRP A 121 -13.24 32.26 7.54
CA TRP A 121 -12.95 32.23 6.11
C TRP A 121 -13.37 30.85 5.57
N TYR A 122 -14.65 30.71 5.22
CA TYR A 122 -15.26 29.44 4.81
C TYR A 122 -15.32 29.35 3.28
N TYR A 123 -14.62 28.38 2.70
CA TYR A 123 -14.78 28.04 1.30
C TYR A 123 -16.16 27.39 1.07
N ARG A 124 -16.99 27.99 0.20
CA ARG A 124 -18.33 27.48 -0.13
C ARG A 124 -18.33 26.40 -1.22
N ASP A 125 -17.29 26.38 -2.04
CA ASP A 125 -17.03 25.37 -3.06
C ASP A 125 -15.93 24.38 -2.60
N LEU A 126 -15.87 23.23 -3.28
CA LEU A 126 -14.86 22.19 -3.05
C LEU A 126 -13.43 22.72 -3.29
N VAL A 127 -12.51 22.47 -2.36
CA VAL A 127 -11.11 22.91 -2.45
C VAL A 127 -10.13 21.76 -2.24
N HIS A 128 -8.94 21.87 -2.85
CA HIS A 128 -7.81 21.00 -2.53
C HIS A 128 -7.15 21.43 -1.21
N THR A 129 -6.52 20.49 -0.51
CA THR A 129 -5.93 20.73 0.82
C THR A 129 -4.97 21.93 0.88
N PRO A 130 -3.98 22.10 -0.02
CA PRO A 130 -3.09 23.27 -0.04
C PRO A 130 -3.74 24.67 0.08
N LEU A 131 -4.98 24.88 -0.39
CA LEU A 131 -5.63 26.19 -0.29
C LEU A 131 -5.89 26.62 1.16
N VAL A 132 -6.05 25.69 2.11
CA VAL A 132 -6.26 26.03 3.53
C VAL A 132 -5.00 26.65 4.16
N PRO A 133 -3.82 26.01 4.19
CA PRO A 133 -2.59 26.65 4.66
C PRO A 133 -2.20 27.87 3.81
N TYR A 134 -2.44 27.87 2.50
CA TYR A 134 -2.21 29.07 1.68
C TYR A 134 -3.05 30.26 2.16
N THR A 135 -4.34 30.06 2.46
CA THR A 135 -5.23 31.11 2.96
C THR A 135 -4.79 31.60 4.34
N ILE A 136 -4.30 30.73 5.21
CA ILE A 136 -3.74 31.11 6.52
C ILE A 136 -2.53 32.03 6.33
N LYS A 137 -1.58 31.67 5.44
CA LYS A 137 -0.43 32.50 5.05
C LYS A 137 -0.88 33.85 4.48
N LYS A 138 -1.80 33.85 3.52
CA LYS A 138 -2.22 35.03 2.74
C LYS A 138 -3.03 36.04 3.55
N LEU A 139 -3.98 35.56 4.34
CA LEU A 139 -4.90 36.40 5.15
C LEU A 139 -4.42 36.59 6.60
N ARG A 140 -3.33 35.94 7.01
CA ARG A 140 -2.79 35.92 8.39
C ARG A 140 -3.84 35.46 9.41
N ALA A 141 -4.59 34.41 9.06
CA ALA A 141 -5.57 33.80 9.94
C ALA A 141 -4.93 33.29 11.25
N ALA A 142 -5.75 33.01 12.25
CA ALA A 142 -5.33 32.44 13.53
C ALA A 142 -5.07 30.92 13.49
N GLY A 143 -5.44 30.28 12.39
CA GLY A 143 -5.34 28.84 12.16
C GLY A 143 -6.39 28.41 11.13
N GLY A 144 -6.57 27.11 10.94
CA GLY A 144 -7.63 26.59 10.08
C GLY A 144 -7.77 25.08 10.07
N VAL A 145 -8.83 24.62 9.41
CA VAL A 145 -9.25 23.23 9.33
C VAL A 145 -9.52 22.85 7.88
N MET A 146 -9.02 21.68 7.47
CA MET A 146 -9.40 21.04 6.21
C MET A 146 -10.10 19.71 6.52
N ILE A 147 -11.37 19.59 6.10
CA ILE A 147 -12.16 18.36 6.26
C ILE A 147 -11.89 17.43 5.08
N THR A 148 -11.16 16.36 5.34
CA THR A 148 -10.77 15.34 4.36
C THR A 148 -10.11 14.15 5.04
N ALA A 149 -10.10 12.99 4.39
CA ALA A 149 -9.22 11.86 4.72
C ALA A 149 -8.17 11.55 3.63
N SER A 150 -7.91 12.46 2.68
CA SER A 150 -6.94 12.28 1.59
C SER A 150 -7.20 10.97 0.81
N HIS A 151 -6.26 10.04 0.79
CA HIS A 151 -6.27 8.78 0.05
C HIS A 151 -7.04 7.62 0.74
N ASN A 152 -7.62 7.83 1.93
CA ASN A 152 -8.33 6.78 2.68
C ASN A 152 -9.57 6.20 1.95
N PRO A 153 -10.13 5.06 2.41
CA PRO A 153 -11.39 4.54 1.88
C PRO A 153 -12.54 5.54 2.09
N LYS A 154 -13.60 5.48 1.28
CA LYS A 154 -14.76 6.40 1.36
C LYS A 154 -15.53 6.41 2.68
N ASP A 155 -15.47 5.31 3.42
CA ASP A 155 -16.14 5.21 4.71
C ASP A 155 -15.41 6.04 5.80
N ASP A 156 -14.20 6.56 5.52
CA ASP A 156 -13.43 7.44 6.41
C ASP A 156 -13.56 8.92 6.01
N ASN A 157 -13.54 9.77 7.04
CA ASN A 157 -13.30 11.21 6.90
C ASN A 157 -12.27 11.68 7.94
N GLY A 158 -11.91 12.97 7.94
CA GLY A 158 -10.88 13.50 8.83
C GLY A 158 -10.91 15.01 8.97
N TYR A 159 -10.07 15.51 9.88
CA TYR A 159 -10.03 16.88 10.38
C TYR A 159 -8.56 17.29 10.51
N LYS A 160 -7.95 17.75 9.40
CA LYS A 160 -6.58 18.27 9.36
C LYS A 160 -6.57 19.66 10.01
N VAL A 161 -5.67 19.89 10.98
CA VAL A 161 -5.58 21.16 11.73
C VAL A 161 -4.27 21.89 11.45
N TYR A 162 -4.39 23.17 11.10
CA TYR A 162 -3.29 24.07 10.77
C TYR A 162 -3.22 25.22 11.78
N TRP A 163 -2.00 25.55 12.21
CA TRP A 163 -1.75 26.67 13.13
C TRP A 163 -1.51 27.98 12.36
N GLU A 164 -1.37 29.11 13.09
CA GLU A 164 -1.19 30.43 12.47
C GLU A 164 0.07 30.59 11.61
N ASN A 165 1.03 29.67 11.71
CA ASN A 165 2.22 29.61 10.85
C ASN A 165 1.99 28.89 9.50
N ALA A 166 0.75 28.49 9.22
CA ALA A 166 0.33 27.71 8.04
C ALA A 166 0.92 26.28 7.95
N CYS A 167 1.48 25.74 9.02
CA CYS A 167 1.87 24.33 9.13
C CYS A 167 0.80 23.53 9.88
N GLN A 168 0.77 22.21 9.68
CA GLN A 168 -0.01 21.31 10.54
C GLN A 168 0.54 21.29 11.97
N ILE A 169 -0.32 21.06 12.97
CA ILE A 169 0.01 21.13 14.40
C ILE A 169 1.00 20.05 14.88
N ILE A 170 1.88 20.45 15.79
CA ILE A 170 2.87 19.64 16.52
C ILE A 170 2.83 20.01 18.02
N PRO A 171 3.45 19.23 18.93
CA PRO A 171 3.52 19.57 20.35
C PRO A 171 4.16 20.95 20.58
N PRO A 172 3.65 21.77 21.52
CA PRO A 172 2.61 21.46 22.50
C PRO A 172 1.17 21.73 22.02
N HIS A 173 0.94 22.09 20.75
CA HIS A 173 -0.38 22.54 20.29
C HIS A 173 -1.39 21.39 20.16
N ASP A 174 -0.98 20.21 19.67
CA ASP A 174 -1.89 19.04 19.59
C ASP A 174 -2.31 18.54 20.97
N GLU A 175 -1.39 18.47 21.93
CA GLU A 175 -1.70 18.18 23.35
C GLU A 175 -2.64 19.24 23.98
N GLY A 176 -2.35 20.53 23.76
CA GLY A 176 -3.14 21.63 24.30
C GLY A 176 -4.57 21.71 23.73
N ILE A 177 -4.72 21.47 22.43
CA ILE A 177 -6.04 21.36 21.78
C ILE A 177 -6.78 20.14 22.33
N ALA A 178 -6.11 18.97 22.46
CA ALA A 178 -6.74 17.76 23.00
C ALA A 178 -7.26 17.95 24.44
N ALA A 179 -6.49 18.64 25.30
CA ALA A 179 -6.94 19.02 26.63
C ALA A 179 -8.18 19.94 26.57
N SER A 180 -8.15 20.99 25.74
CA SER A 180 -9.27 21.93 25.64
C SER A 180 -10.54 21.32 25.01
N ILE A 181 -10.42 20.27 24.19
CA ILE A 181 -11.57 19.47 23.73
C ILE A 181 -12.26 18.78 24.91
N LEU A 182 -11.50 18.21 25.86
CA LEU A 182 -12.05 17.53 27.04
C LEU A 182 -12.72 18.51 28.03
N GLU A 183 -12.28 19.77 28.06
CA GLU A 183 -12.93 20.84 28.82
C GLU A 183 -14.27 21.31 28.20
N HIS A 184 -14.43 21.19 26.87
CA HIS A 184 -15.52 21.79 26.10
C HIS A 184 -16.37 20.75 25.36
N LEU A 185 -16.72 19.66 26.04
CA LEU A 185 -17.49 18.54 25.47
C LEU A 185 -18.98 18.81 25.26
N GLU A 186 -19.59 19.76 25.97
CA GLU A 186 -21.02 20.06 25.79
C GLU A 186 -21.25 20.92 24.52
N PRO A 187 -22.12 20.50 23.58
CA PRO A 187 -22.40 21.26 22.37
C PRO A 187 -22.97 22.67 22.61
N TRP A 188 -22.28 23.70 22.12
CA TRP A 188 -22.75 25.09 22.15
C TRP A 188 -23.95 25.30 21.21
N GLY A 189 -23.94 24.66 20.04
CA GLY A 189 -25.00 24.77 19.05
C GLY A 189 -24.73 23.95 17.78
N TRP A 190 -25.78 23.45 17.16
CA TRP A 190 -25.75 22.53 16.00
C TRP A 190 -26.21 23.22 14.69
N ASP A 191 -26.06 24.54 14.58
CA ASP A 191 -26.61 25.31 13.46
C ASP A 191 -25.69 25.30 12.23
N HIS A 192 -25.90 24.33 11.34
CA HIS A 192 -25.23 24.25 10.03
C HIS A 192 -25.55 25.44 9.09
N GLY A 193 -26.62 26.20 9.36
CA GLY A 193 -27.07 27.37 8.59
C GLY A 193 -26.48 28.70 9.04
N LEU A 194 -25.80 28.74 10.19
CA LEU A 194 -25.10 29.94 10.69
C LEU A 194 -24.03 30.43 9.70
N VAL A 195 -23.46 29.50 8.93
CA VAL A 195 -22.47 29.73 7.86
C VAL A 195 -23.05 30.53 6.68
N ASP A 196 -24.36 30.48 6.47
CA ASP A 196 -25.06 31.17 5.39
C ASP A 196 -25.76 32.47 5.83
N THR A 197 -25.73 32.77 7.13
CA THR A 197 -26.50 33.87 7.75
C THR A 197 -25.68 34.82 8.63
N SER A 198 -24.45 34.47 9.00
CA SER A 198 -23.58 35.31 9.84
C SER A 198 -22.66 36.23 9.03
N ASP A 199 -22.69 37.54 9.31
CA ASP A 199 -21.77 38.54 8.75
C ASP A 199 -20.27 38.26 9.05
N LEU A 200 -19.98 37.38 10.02
CA LEU A 200 -18.63 36.92 10.33
C LEU A 200 -18.13 35.81 9.40
N CYS A 201 -19.00 35.24 8.56
CA CYS A 201 -18.65 34.19 7.60
C CYS A 201 -18.37 34.80 6.22
N VAL A 202 -17.12 34.70 5.75
CA VAL A 202 -16.66 35.30 4.48
C VAL A 202 -16.02 34.24 3.61
N ASP A 203 -16.38 34.19 2.32
CA ASP A 203 -15.74 33.29 1.37
C ASP A 203 -14.39 33.89 0.87
N PRO A 204 -13.24 33.24 1.12
CA PRO A 204 -11.93 33.73 0.68
C PRO A 204 -11.74 33.69 -0.85
N SER A 205 -12.54 32.92 -1.58
CA SER A 205 -12.57 32.91 -3.06
C SER A 205 -12.99 34.29 -3.58
N GLY A 206 -14.02 34.87 -2.96
CA GLY A 206 -14.47 36.25 -3.22
C GLY A 206 -13.50 37.34 -2.74
N GLN A 207 -12.30 36.98 -2.28
CA GLN A 207 -11.22 37.88 -1.91
C GLN A 207 -9.97 37.68 -2.80
N GLY A 208 -10.08 36.91 -3.89
CA GLY A 208 -8.98 36.66 -4.84
C GLY A 208 -7.89 35.71 -4.31
N VAL A 209 -8.13 34.99 -3.21
CA VAL A 209 -7.10 34.13 -2.59
C VAL A 209 -6.69 32.97 -3.50
N ILE A 210 -7.64 32.36 -4.22
CA ILE A 210 -7.35 31.29 -5.19
C ILE A 210 -6.51 31.85 -6.35
N ASP A 211 -6.82 33.04 -6.84
CA ASP A 211 -6.07 33.66 -7.93
C ASP A 211 -4.64 33.99 -7.51
N ALA A 212 -4.47 34.53 -6.29
CA ALA A 212 -3.16 34.81 -5.73
C ALA A 212 -2.32 33.55 -5.43
N TYR A 213 -2.95 32.41 -5.14
CA TYR A 213 -2.26 31.11 -5.11
C TYR A 213 -1.71 30.78 -6.51
N PHE A 214 -2.52 30.92 -7.57
CA PHE A 214 -2.07 30.66 -8.93
C PHE A 214 -1.07 31.69 -9.48
N GLU A 215 -1.03 32.93 -8.97
CA GLU A 215 0.06 33.88 -9.21
C GLU A 215 1.39 33.37 -8.63
N GLU A 216 1.38 32.84 -7.40
CA GLU A 216 2.57 32.24 -6.77
C GLU A 216 2.97 30.92 -7.45
N VAL A 217 2.01 30.13 -7.98
CA VAL A 217 2.29 28.96 -8.85
C VAL A 217 2.90 29.39 -10.18
N ALA A 218 2.38 30.43 -10.85
CA ALA A 218 2.95 30.94 -12.10
C ALA A 218 4.40 31.41 -11.93
N ALA A 219 4.75 31.98 -10.77
CA ALA A 219 6.11 32.38 -10.42
C ALA A 219 7.10 31.20 -10.27
N LEU A 220 6.62 29.95 -10.18
CA LEU A 220 7.47 28.76 -10.27
C LEU A 220 7.85 28.40 -11.72
N SER A 221 7.24 28.98 -12.75
CA SER A 221 7.65 28.76 -14.14
C SER A 221 8.91 29.55 -14.49
N SER A 222 9.85 28.93 -15.19
CA SER A 222 10.98 29.63 -15.85
C SER A 222 10.96 29.46 -17.37
N TYR A 223 10.18 28.51 -17.89
CA TYR A 223 10.23 28.09 -19.29
C TYR A 223 8.85 28.10 -19.96
N SER A 224 7.91 28.93 -19.48
CA SER A 224 6.55 29.05 -20.02
C SER A 224 6.48 29.26 -21.55
N ASP A 225 7.47 29.91 -22.15
CA ASP A 225 7.56 30.08 -23.60
C ASP A 225 7.97 28.80 -24.35
N ASP A 226 8.62 27.83 -23.70
CA ASP A 226 8.84 26.49 -24.25
C ASP A 226 7.64 25.57 -23.96
N ASN A 227 7.05 25.68 -22.77
CA ASN A 227 5.83 24.95 -22.38
C ASN A 227 4.72 25.15 -23.43
N ALA A 228 4.54 26.40 -23.88
CA ALA A 228 3.56 26.79 -24.92
C ALA A 228 3.91 26.33 -26.35
N LYS A 229 5.11 25.79 -26.59
CA LYS A 229 5.58 25.28 -27.89
C LYS A 229 5.77 23.76 -27.92
N SER A 230 5.70 23.09 -26.76
CA SER A 230 5.99 21.67 -26.63
C SER A 230 4.92 20.79 -27.29
N ASN A 231 5.33 19.57 -27.64
CA ASN A 231 4.44 18.50 -28.11
C ASN A 231 4.38 17.31 -27.12
N VAL A 232 4.97 17.45 -25.92
CA VAL A 232 4.88 16.45 -24.85
C VAL A 232 3.43 16.33 -24.38
N LYS A 233 2.96 15.09 -24.21
CA LYS A 233 1.59 14.77 -23.86
C LYS A 233 1.51 14.14 -22.47
N PHE A 234 0.69 14.76 -21.64
CA PHE A 234 0.36 14.31 -20.29
C PHE A 234 -1.06 13.74 -20.27
N VAL A 235 -1.26 12.61 -19.56
CA VAL A 235 -2.58 12.18 -19.09
C VAL A 235 -2.73 12.55 -17.63
N TYR A 236 -3.92 13.00 -17.24
CA TYR A 236 -4.24 13.38 -15.86
C TYR A 236 -5.41 12.58 -15.29
N THR A 237 -5.29 12.16 -14.03
CA THR A 237 -6.40 11.67 -13.21
C THR A 237 -6.39 12.29 -11.82
N ALA A 238 -7.58 12.67 -11.34
CA ALA A 238 -7.80 13.08 -9.95
C ALA A 238 -8.24 11.90 -9.06
N MET A 239 -8.39 10.68 -9.61
CA MET A 239 -8.94 9.51 -8.91
C MET A 239 -10.33 9.74 -8.27
N HIS A 240 -11.20 10.49 -8.95
CA HIS A 240 -12.47 11.06 -8.44
C HIS A 240 -12.31 12.13 -7.36
N GLY A 241 -11.14 12.77 -7.30
CA GLY A 241 -10.79 13.85 -6.40
C GLY A 241 -11.22 15.24 -6.85
N VAL A 242 -10.90 16.23 -6.01
CA VAL A 242 -11.13 17.66 -6.28
C VAL A 242 -10.07 18.29 -7.20
N GLY A 243 -8.98 17.56 -7.52
CA GLY A 243 -7.77 18.12 -8.14
C GLY A 243 -7.94 18.75 -9.53
N THR A 244 -8.83 18.21 -10.39
CA THR A 244 -8.91 18.59 -11.81
C THR A 244 -8.93 20.10 -12.11
N PRO A 245 -9.89 20.91 -11.61
CA PRO A 245 -9.93 22.35 -11.93
C PRO A 245 -8.69 23.11 -11.45
N PHE A 246 -7.97 22.59 -10.46
CA PHE A 246 -6.76 23.20 -9.95
C PHE A 246 -5.52 22.76 -10.74
N ALA A 247 -5.48 21.50 -11.19
CA ALA A 247 -4.47 21.01 -12.13
C ALA A 247 -4.59 21.72 -13.49
N GLU A 248 -5.81 21.98 -13.99
CA GLU A 248 -6.07 22.79 -15.19
C GLU A 248 -5.51 24.21 -15.01
N ARG A 249 -5.85 24.90 -13.92
CA ARG A 249 -5.31 26.23 -13.61
C ARG A 249 -3.80 26.26 -13.40
N ALA A 250 -3.19 25.19 -12.87
CA ALA A 250 -1.74 25.09 -12.72
C ALA A 250 -1.04 24.90 -14.08
N PHE A 251 -1.66 24.15 -15.00
CA PHE A 251 -1.22 24.03 -16.38
C PHE A 251 -1.29 25.39 -17.11
N ASP A 252 -2.41 26.10 -17.01
CA ASP A 252 -2.57 27.44 -17.59
C ASP A 252 -1.55 28.44 -17.03
N ALA A 253 -1.31 28.43 -15.72
CA ALA A 253 -0.33 29.29 -15.04
C ALA A 253 1.11 29.10 -15.58
N PHE A 254 1.47 27.88 -15.98
CA PHE A 254 2.75 27.55 -16.60
C PHE A 254 2.75 27.69 -18.14
N LYS A 255 1.63 28.08 -18.77
CA LYS A 255 1.36 28.02 -20.22
C LYS A 255 1.55 26.61 -20.83
N LEU A 256 1.27 25.55 -20.07
CA LEU A 256 1.33 24.17 -20.56
C LEU A 256 0.17 23.86 -21.51
N ALA A 257 0.39 23.01 -22.50
CA ALA A 257 -0.70 22.50 -23.34
C ALA A 257 -1.66 21.63 -22.49
N PRO A 258 -3.00 21.77 -22.61
CA PRO A 258 -3.95 21.03 -21.80
C PRO A 258 -3.73 19.52 -21.82
N PHE A 259 -3.73 18.90 -20.63
CA PHE A 259 -3.58 17.46 -20.48
C PHE A 259 -4.77 16.69 -21.05
N ILE A 260 -4.60 15.38 -21.22
CA ILE A 260 -5.63 14.45 -21.64
C ILE A 260 -6.32 13.89 -20.38
N PRO A 261 -7.58 14.26 -20.08
CA PRO A 261 -8.24 13.83 -18.85
C PRO A 261 -8.72 12.37 -18.92
N VAL A 262 -8.50 11.60 -17.85
CA VAL A 262 -9.20 10.33 -17.63
C VAL A 262 -10.66 10.64 -17.29
N LYS A 263 -11.52 10.66 -18.32
CA LYS A 263 -12.93 11.12 -18.24
C LYS A 263 -13.75 10.38 -17.19
N GLU A 264 -13.40 9.12 -16.95
CA GLU A 264 -13.98 8.26 -15.92
C GLU A 264 -13.58 8.62 -14.47
N GLN A 265 -12.62 9.54 -14.23
CA GLN A 265 -12.04 9.84 -12.90
C GLN A 265 -11.78 11.34 -12.60
N VAL A 266 -12.10 12.27 -13.51
CA VAL A 266 -11.83 13.72 -13.33
C VAL A 266 -12.93 14.52 -12.62
N LYS A 267 -14.05 13.88 -12.28
CA LYS A 267 -15.12 14.52 -11.47
C LYS A 267 -15.05 14.04 -10.02
N PRO A 268 -15.27 14.92 -9.03
CA PRO A 268 -15.46 14.51 -7.64
C PRO A 268 -16.59 13.48 -7.50
N ASP A 269 -16.31 12.32 -6.90
CA ASP A 269 -17.31 11.29 -6.59
C ASP A 269 -16.93 10.57 -5.27
N PRO A 270 -17.70 10.79 -4.17
CA PRO A 270 -17.37 10.26 -2.85
C PRO A 270 -17.43 8.73 -2.76
N ASP A 271 -18.01 8.06 -3.77
CA ASP A 271 -18.05 6.60 -3.83
C ASP A 271 -16.79 5.97 -4.46
N PHE A 272 -15.86 6.78 -5.00
CA PHE A 272 -14.64 6.40 -5.74
C PHE A 272 -14.86 5.24 -6.74
N PRO A 273 -15.89 5.26 -7.60
CA PRO A 273 -16.51 4.07 -8.19
C PRO A 273 -15.65 3.23 -9.15
N THR A 274 -14.42 3.64 -9.48
CA THR A 274 -13.49 2.87 -10.33
C THR A 274 -12.23 2.39 -9.62
N VAL A 275 -12.05 2.66 -8.32
CA VAL A 275 -10.85 2.28 -7.55
C VAL A 275 -11.25 1.75 -6.18
N ALA A 276 -10.63 0.65 -5.74
CA ALA A 276 -10.91 0.08 -4.41
C ALA A 276 -10.35 0.96 -3.28
N PHE A 277 -9.25 1.65 -3.55
CA PHE A 277 -8.57 2.58 -2.66
C PHE A 277 -8.08 3.77 -3.51
N PRO A 278 -8.45 5.02 -3.19
CA PRO A 278 -8.12 6.17 -4.02
C PRO A 278 -6.72 6.72 -3.69
N ASN A 279 -5.72 5.84 -3.74
CA ASN A 279 -4.32 6.19 -3.52
C ASN A 279 -3.52 5.98 -4.82
N PRO A 280 -2.90 7.01 -5.40
CA PRO A 280 -2.09 6.84 -6.62
C PRO A 280 -0.74 6.17 -6.36
N GLU A 281 -0.37 5.96 -5.08
CA GLU A 281 0.81 5.20 -4.64
C GLU A 281 0.75 3.70 -4.97
N GLU A 282 -0.46 3.11 -5.12
CA GLU A 282 -0.71 1.67 -5.39
C GLU A 282 -0.31 1.21 -6.81
N GLY A 283 0.47 2.01 -7.54
CA GLY A 283 1.07 1.65 -8.81
C GLY A 283 0.10 1.26 -9.93
N LYS A 284 0.34 0.09 -10.56
CA LYS A 284 -0.38 -0.31 -11.79
C LYS A 284 -1.88 -0.53 -11.58
N GLY A 285 -2.34 -0.80 -10.36
CA GLY A 285 -3.76 -0.98 -10.04
C GLY A 285 -4.54 0.33 -10.11
N SER A 286 -4.11 1.33 -9.35
CA SER A 286 -4.73 2.66 -9.27
C SER A 286 -4.61 3.44 -10.59
N LEU A 287 -3.47 3.34 -11.29
CA LEU A 287 -3.20 4.02 -12.56
C LEU A 287 -3.75 3.31 -13.81
N SER A 288 -4.44 2.17 -13.66
CA SER A 288 -4.89 1.32 -14.79
C SER A 288 -5.75 2.05 -15.84
N LEU A 289 -6.61 3.00 -15.44
CA LEU A 289 -7.38 3.83 -16.37
C LEU A 289 -6.54 4.93 -17.05
N ALA A 290 -5.55 5.49 -16.33
CA ALA A 290 -4.65 6.50 -16.88
C ALA A 290 -3.69 5.90 -17.92
N ILE A 291 -3.12 4.72 -17.64
CA ILE A 291 -2.33 3.93 -18.59
C ILE A 291 -3.11 3.69 -19.89
N LYS A 292 -4.37 3.25 -19.74
CA LYS A 292 -5.27 2.98 -20.86
C LYS A 292 -5.60 4.24 -21.68
N GLU A 293 -5.78 5.40 -21.06
CA GLU A 293 -6.01 6.66 -21.78
C GLU A 293 -4.72 7.20 -22.41
N ALA A 294 -3.56 6.96 -21.81
CA ALA A 294 -2.28 7.35 -22.37
C ALA A 294 -1.93 6.55 -23.63
N ASP A 295 -2.08 5.22 -23.60
CA ASP A 295 -1.89 4.36 -24.77
C ASP A 295 -2.93 4.65 -25.89
N ARG A 296 -4.16 5.05 -25.54
CA ARG A 296 -5.19 5.49 -26.52
C ARG A 296 -4.77 6.74 -27.30
N ASN A 297 -4.14 7.72 -26.63
CA ASN A 297 -3.85 9.05 -27.18
C ASN A 297 -2.38 9.25 -27.58
N GLY A 298 -1.52 8.27 -27.31
CA GLY A 298 -0.08 8.35 -27.52
C GLY A 298 0.59 9.37 -26.60
N ALA A 299 0.24 9.35 -25.31
CA ALA A 299 0.90 10.15 -24.27
C ALA A 299 2.11 9.41 -23.69
N THR A 300 3.12 10.16 -23.27
CA THR A 300 4.35 9.60 -22.67
C THR A 300 4.37 9.68 -21.15
N LEU A 301 3.58 10.59 -20.56
CA LEU A 301 3.56 10.83 -19.12
C LEU A 301 2.14 10.73 -18.55
N ILE A 302 2.04 10.19 -17.34
CA ILE A 302 0.84 10.16 -16.52
C ILE A 302 1.11 10.96 -15.24
N LEU A 303 0.15 11.79 -14.86
CA LEU A 303 0.10 12.55 -13.62
C LEU A 303 -1.17 12.10 -12.85
N ALA A 304 -1.03 11.80 -11.56
CA ALA A 304 -2.17 11.39 -10.73
C ALA A 304 -2.12 12.07 -9.36
N ASN A 305 -3.20 12.78 -9.00
CA ASN A 305 -3.42 13.26 -7.63
C ASN A 305 -4.30 12.28 -6.84
N ASP A 306 -4.25 12.39 -5.52
CA ASP A 306 -5.21 11.76 -4.60
C ASP A 306 -6.46 12.67 -4.38
N PRO A 307 -7.49 12.21 -3.63
CA PRO A 307 -8.80 12.87 -3.56
C PRO A 307 -8.85 14.35 -3.17
N ASP A 308 -7.93 14.81 -2.32
CA ASP A 308 -7.80 16.21 -1.89
C ASP A 308 -6.57 16.92 -2.49
N ALA A 309 -5.90 16.24 -3.43
CA ALA A 309 -4.78 16.70 -4.25
C ALA A 309 -3.55 17.24 -3.50
N ASP A 310 -3.25 16.67 -2.33
CA ASP A 310 -1.96 16.92 -1.66
C ASP A 310 -0.84 16.01 -2.20
N ARG A 311 -1.16 14.82 -2.72
CA ARG A 311 -0.18 13.87 -3.31
C ARG A 311 -0.02 13.99 -4.82
N LEU A 312 1.11 13.47 -5.34
CA LEU A 312 1.36 13.32 -6.78
C LEU A 312 2.11 12.01 -7.09
N ALA A 313 1.50 11.11 -7.88
CA ALA A 313 2.23 10.02 -8.53
C ALA A 313 2.46 10.33 -10.02
N ILE A 314 3.56 9.78 -10.55
CA ILE A 314 4.00 9.97 -11.93
C ILE A 314 4.37 8.61 -12.54
N ALA A 315 4.03 8.42 -13.81
CA ALA A 315 4.54 7.30 -14.60
C ALA A 315 4.99 7.76 -16.01
N GLU A 316 6.04 7.15 -16.53
CA GLU A 316 6.62 7.42 -17.84
C GLU A 316 6.64 6.17 -18.73
N ARG A 317 6.17 6.33 -19.97
CA ARG A 317 6.15 5.30 -21.00
C ARG A 317 7.54 5.08 -21.58
N GLN A 318 8.07 3.87 -21.42
CA GLN A 318 9.41 3.49 -21.84
C GLN A 318 9.47 3.02 -23.31
N ASN A 319 10.69 2.87 -23.83
CA ASN A 319 10.96 2.58 -25.24
C ASN A 319 10.50 1.18 -25.70
N ASP A 320 10.40 0.21 -24.79
CA ASP A 320 9.82 -1.12 -25.03
C ASP A 320 8.28 -1.09 -25.10
N GLY A 321 7.67 -0.07 -24.49
CA GLY A 321 6.24 0.15 -24.40
C GLY A 321 5.63 -0.10 -23.02
N GLU A 322 6.43 -0.49 -22.02
CA GLU A 322 5.99 -0.58 -20.62
C GLU A 322 5.91 0.81 -19.95
N TRP A 323 5.28 0.85 -18.78
CA TRP A 323 5.16 2.05 -17.95
C TRP A 323 6.04 1.94 -16.71
N LYS A 324 7.07 2.79 -16.62
CA LYS A 324 7.84 2.99 -15.39
C LYS A 324 7.06 3.91 -14.48
N ILE A 325 6.55 3.37 -13.38
CA ILE A 325 5.98 4.15 -12.28
C ILE A 325 7.14 4.55 -11.36
N PHE A 326 7.21 5.81 -10.94
CA PHE A 326 8.27 6.28 -10.04
C PHE A 326 7.83 6.18 -8.58
N THR A 327 8.71 5.72 -7.68
CA THR A 327 8.46 5.84 -6.24
C THR A 327 8.44 7.31 -5.81
N GLY A 328 7.85 7.64 -4.66
CA GLY A 328 7.96 9.00 -4.10
C GLY A 328 9.41 9.42 -3.82
N ASN A 329 10.31 8.47 -3.51
CA ASN A 329 11.75 8.71 -3.44
C ASN A 329 12.37 9.10 -4.80
N GLN A 330 11.94 8.47 -5.90
CA GLN A 330 12.40 8.81 -7.26
C GLN A 330 11.81 10.14 -7.75
N ILE A 331 10.54 10.41 -7.49
CA ILE A 331 9.91 11.71 -7.78
C ILE A 331 10.59 12.82 -6.95
N GLY A 332 10.83 12.59 -5.66
CA GLY A 332 11.54 13.53 -4.78
C GLY A 332 12.98 13.80 -5.21
N THR A 333 13.69 12.77 -5.71
CA THR A 333 15.01 12.90 -6.34
C THR A 333 14.97 13.83 -7.55
N ILE A 334 14.01 13.62 -8.46
CA ILE A 334 13.87 14.39 -9.71
C ILE A 334 13.47 15.84 -9.42
N LEU A 335 12.46 16.05 -8.56
CA LEU A 335 11.97 17.39 -8.20
C LEU A 335 12.98 18.19 -7.38
N GLY A 336 13.70 17.56 -6.45
CA GLY A 336 14.77 18.22 -5.70
C GLY A 336 15.94 18.62 -6.59
N ALA A 337 16.39 17.74 -7.48
CA ALA A 337 17.45 18.05 -8.43
C ALA A 337 17.06 19.16 -9.42
N ALA A 338 15.83 19.11 -9.96
CA ALA A 338 15.27 20.18 -10.80
C ALA A 338 15.18 21.52 -10.06
N SER A 339 14.74 21.51 -8.79
CA SER A 339 14.66 22.71 -7.95
C SER A 339 16.03 23.34 -7.70
N TYR A 340 17.07 22.53 -7.49
CA TYR A 340 18.45 22.99 -7.39
C TYR A 340 18.98 23.55 -8.72
N GLU A 341 18.87 22.80 -9.84
CA GLU A 341 19.36 23.27 -11.15
C GLU A 341 18.70 24.59 -11.56
N LYS A 342 17.41 24.77 -11.26
CA LYS A 342 16.66 26.00 -11.49
C LYS A 342 17.14 27.14 -10.58
N ALA A 343 17.38 26.89 -9.29
CA ALA A 343 17.90 27.88 -8.36
C ALA A 343 19.31 28.38 -8.73
N ILE A 344 20.22 27.46 -9.11
CA ILE A 344 21.57 27.83 -9.58
C ILE A 344 21.52 28.59 -10.90
N THR A 345 20.62 28.20 -11.83
CA THR A 345 20.38 28.93 -13.09
C THR A 345 19.83 30.34 -12.83
N ALA A 346 19.03 30.54 -11.77
CA ALA A 346 18.58 31.84 -11.28
C ALA A 346 19.64 32.63 -10.48
N GLY A 347 20.88 32.15 -10.43
CA GLY A 347 22.00 32.83 -9.77
C GLY A 347 22.03 32.73 -8.24
N LYS A 348 21.24 31.83 -7.64
CA LYS A 348 21.35 31.50 -6.21
C LYS A 348 22.64 30.73 -5.96
N LYS A 349 23.18 30.81 -4.74
CA LYS A 349 24.36 30.03 -4.34
C LYS A 349 23.97 28.83 -3.48
N PRO A 350 24.63 27.66 -3.61
CA PRO A 350 24.28 26.46 -2.85
C PRO A 350 24.21 26.68 -1.34
N GLU A 351 25.15 27.43 -0.75
CA GLU A 351 25.23 27.66 0.70
C GLU A 351 24.05 28.45 1.29
N GLN A 352 23.22 29.08 0.43
CA GLN A 352 22.00 29.79 0.82
C GLN A 352 20.75 28.91 0.75
N LEU A 353 20.83 27.76 0.06
CA LEU A 353 19.70 26.89 -0.21
C LEU A 353 19.56 25.81 0.88
N ALA A 354 18.33 25.42 1.14
CA ALA A 354 18.04 24.24 1.95
C ALA A 354 16.98 23.31 1.32
N MET A 355 17.05 22.03 1.70
CA MET A 355 16.03 21.03 1.41
C MET A 355 15.74 20.16 2.63
N VAL A 356 14.50 19.70 2.77
CA VAL A 356 14.05 18.88 3.91
C VAL A 356 13.43 17.58 3.42
N ALA A 357 13.73 16.46 4.07
CA ALA A 357 13.03 15.20 3.82
C ALA A 357 12.62 14.49 5.12
N SER A 358 11.75 13.49 5.00
CA SER A 358 11.40 12.60 6.10
C SER A 358 12.60 11.69 6.47
N THR A 359 12.72 11.32 7.75
CA THR A 359 13.73 10.35 8.25
C THR A 359 13.71 9.02 7.52
N VAL A 360 12.56 8.64 6.93
CA VAL A 360 12.37 7.39 6.19
C VAL A 360 12.27 7.61 4.67
N SER A 361 12.47 8.85 4.22
CA SER A 361 12.72 9.19 2.83
C SER A 361 14.19 9.03 2.44
N SER A 362 14.42 8.93 1.13
CA SER A 362 15.73 8.75 0.52
C SER A 362 16.77 9.79 0.95
N LYS A 363 18.00 9.31 1.19
CA LYS A 363 19.19 10.12 1.45
C LYS A 363 19.86 10.62 0.16
N PHE A 364 19.19 10.52 -0.99
CA PHE A 364 19.64 11.17 -2.22
C PHE A 364 19.89 12.66 -2.01
N LEU A 365 18.95 13.39 -1.38
CA LEU A 365 19.13 14.84 -1.11
C LEU A 365 20.21 15.13 -0.07
N GLU A 366 20.42 14.24 0.92
CA GLU A 366 21.56 14.32 1.84
C GLU A 366 22.87 14.26 1.07
N ARG A 367 23.00 13.29 0.17
CA ARG A 367 24.18 13.11 -0.66
C ARG A 367 24.36 14.23 -1.69
N MET A 368 23.27 14.73 -2.25
CA MET A 368 23.31 15.87 -3.17
C MET A 368 23.81 17.12 -2.44
N GLY A 369 23.28 17.43 -1.25
CA GLY A 369 23.76 18.55 -0.42
C GLY A 369 25.24 18.42 -0.04
N GLN A 370 25.72 17.22 0.28
CA GLN A 370 27.14 16.94 0.53
C GLN A 370 28.08 17.21 -0.67
N VAL A 371 27.57 17.14 -1.90
CA VAL A 371 28.36 17.30 -3.14
C VAL A 371 28.23 18.72 -3.70
N GLU A 372 27.03 19.29 -3.63
CA GLU A 372 26.69 20.59 -4.19
C GLU A 372 26.89 21.76 -3.20
N GLY A 373 26.87 21.50 -1.89
CA GLY A 373 27.11 22.49 -0.84
C GLY A 373 25.87 23.13 -0.21
N PHE A 374 24.66 22.64 -0.50
CA PHE A 374 23.42 23.13 0.11
C PHE A 374 23.07 22.42 1.43
N ARG A 375 22.25 23.04 2.28
CA ARG A 375 21.83 22.47 3.56
C ARG A 375 20.73 21.42 3.37
N PHE A 376 21.02 20.17 3.70
CA PHE A 376 19.99 19.15 3.87
C PHE A 376 19.62 19.00 5.35
N GLU A 377 18.33 18.81 5.65
CA GLU A 377 17.84 18.41 6.97
C GLU A 377 16.90 17.20 6.92
N GLU A 378 16.99 16.38 7.96
CA GLU A 378 16.01 15.32 8.25
C GLU A 378 14.91 15.86 9.17
N SER A 379 13.69 15.35 9.01
CA SER A 379 12.56 15.61 9.91
C SER A 379 11.73 14.33 10.10
N LEU A 380 10.93 14.24 11.17
CA LEU A 380 10.11 13.04 11.41
C LEU A 380 9.04 12.86 10.31
N THR A 381 8.59 11.62 10.08
CA THR A 381 7.56 11.29 9.08
C THR A 381 6.27 12.11 9.28
N GLY A 382 5.69 12.63 8.19
CA GLY A 382 4.50 13.47 8.21
C GLY A 382 4.82 14.96 8.06
N PHE A 383 4.21 15.62 7.09
CA PHE A 383 4.48 17.03 6.76
C PHE A 383 4.30 18.04 7.90
N LYS A 384 3.60 17.69 8.99
CA LYS A 384 3.59 18.49 10.23
C LYS A 384 5.01 18.77 10.77
N TRP A 385 5.97 17.87 10.56
CA TRP A 385 7.36 18.08 10.93
C TRP A 385 8.16 18.75 9.81
N ILE A 386 7.98 18.33 8.56
CA ILE A 386 8.68 18.89 7.39
C ILE A 386 8.42 20.40 7.24
N GLY A 387 7.16 20.82 7.30
CA GLY A 387 6.77 22.23 7.17
C GLY A 387 7.29 23.11 8.31
N ASN A 388 7.29 22.60 9.55
CA ASN A 388 7.85 23.31 10.71
C ASN A 388 9.38 23.36 10.68
N MET A 389 10.07 22.32 10.16
CA MET A 389 11.51 22.35 9.90
C MET A 389 11.86 23.38 8.81
N ALA A 390 11.11 23.43 7.72
CA ALA A 390 11.28 24.44 6.67
C ALA A 390 11.11 25.87 7.24
N LYS A 391 10.08 26.10 8.05
CA LYS A 391 9.85 27.38 8.77
C LYS A 391 10.86 27.67 9.89
N GLN A 392 11.74 26.73 10.23
CA GLN A 392 12.89 27.00 11.09
C GLN A 392 14.12 27.42 10.27
N LEU A 393 14.45 26.64 9.23
CA LEU A 393 15.54 26.96 8.28
C LEU A 393 15.39 28.35 7.66
N GLU A 394 14.17 28.81 7.38
CA GLU A 394 13.88 30.17 6.90
C GLU A 394 14.22 31.27 7.91
N LYS A 395 14.05 31.02 9.22
CA LYS A 395 14.49 31.96 10.27
C LYS A 395 16.00 31.96 10.43
N ASP A 396 16.62 30.80 10.20
CA ASP A 396 18.07 30.60 10.24
C ASP A 396 18.77 31.15 8.98
N GLY A 397 17.99 31.69 8.01
CA GLY A 397 18.46 32.44 6.85
C GLY A 397 18.54 31.67 5.53
N TYR A 398 18.06 30.42 5.50
CA TYR A 398 18.07 29.58 4.30
C TYR A 398 16.82 29.73 3.44
N GLU A 399 16.99 29.60 2.13
CA GLU A 399 15.91 29.50 1.15
C GLU A 399 15.54 28.02 0.93
N VAL A 400 14.44 27.57 1.53
CA VAL A 400 13.97 26.17 1.42
C VAL A 400 13.29 25.98 0.07
N VAL A 401 14.04 25.49 -0.92
CA VAL A 401 13.58 25.36 -2.31
C VAL A 401 12.75 24.11 -2.58
N PHE A 402 12.93 23.05 -1.78
CA PHE A 402 12.23 21.79 -1.97
C PHE A 402 12.09 21.01 -0.65
N ALA A 403 10.96 20.31 -0.48
CA ALA A 403 10.81 19.33 0.59
C ALA A 403 9.89 18.16 0.18
N PHE A 404 10.12 16.96 0.74
CA PHE A 404 9.30 15.78 0.42
C PHE A 404 9.16 14.72 1.53
N GLU A 405 8.12 13.89 1.41
CA GLU A 405 8.01 12.60 2.10
C GLU A 405 7.81 11.47 1.08
N GLU A 406 8.37 10.29 1.38
CA GLU A 406 8.44 9.14 0.47
C GLU A 406 7.07 8.62 0.02
N ALA A 407 6.04 8.86 0.84
CA ALA A 407 4.64 8.57 0.52
C ALA A 407 4.02 9.64 -0.39
N ILE A 408 4.70 9.88 -1.53
CA ILE A 408 4.33 10.74 -2.67
C ILE A 408 3.85 12.16 -2.33
N GLY A 409 4.46 12.78 -1.32
CA GLY A 409 4.17 14.13 -0.86
C GLY A 409 5.31 15.12 -1.13
N PHE A 410 5.02 16.26 -1.75
CA PHE A 410 6.04 17.22 -2.22
C PHE A 410 5.65 18.67 -1.95
N THR A 411 6.63 19.54 -1.75
CA THR A 411 6.50 20.99 -1.75
C THR A 411 7.63 21.59 -2.59
N VAL A 412 7.28 22.45 -3.54
CA VAL A 412 8.24 23.18 -4.38
C VAL A 412 8.17 24.67 -4.07
N GLY A 413 9.31 25.29 -3.71
CA GLY A 413 9.38 26.70 -3.31
C GLY A 413 8.66 27.03 -2.00
N ASP A 414 8.28 28.31 -1.82
CA ASP A 414 7.56 28.81 -0.64
C ASP A 414 6.12 29.27 -0.99
N ILE A 415 5.32 28.41 -1.61
CA ILE A 415 3.87 28.66 -1.77
C ILE A 415 3.13 28.27 -0.48
N VAL A 416 3.26 27.00 -0.07
CA VAL A 416 2.67 26.43 1.17
C VAL A 416 3.70 25.61 1.93
N LYS A 417 3.45 25.31 3.21
CA LYS A 417 4.29 24.44 4.05
C LYS A 417 3.57 23.14 4.47
N ASP A 418 2.82 22.61 3.51
CA ASP A 418 2.30 21.24 3.50
C ASP A 418 2.52 20.69 2.08
N LYS A 419 2.19 19.41 1.88
CA LYS A 419 2.10 18.76 0.58
C LYS A 419 1.26 19.58 -0.42
N ASP A 420 1.75 19.70 -1.65
CA ASP A 420 1.06 20.35 -2.76
C ASP A 420 1.32 19.61 -4.08
N GLY A 421 0.44 18.67 -4.39
CA GLY A 421 0.45 17.94 -5.66
C GLY A 421 0.10 18.80 -6.88
N VAL A 422 -0.50 19.99 -6.69
CA VAL A 422 -0.98 20.88 -7.76
C VAL A 422 0.14 21.80 -8.27
N SER A 423 0.95 22.39 -7.39
CA SER A 423 2.16 23.09 -7.82
C SER A 423 3.25 22.11 -8.30
N ALA A 424 3.38 20.95 -7.64
CA ALA A 424 4.34 19.92 -8.04
C ALA A 424 4.07 19.34 -9.43
N LEU A 425 2.80 19.13 -9.83
CA LEU A 425 2.48 18.56 -11.15
C LEU A 425 2.81 19.50 -12.31
N ALA A 426 2.63 20.81 -12.12
CA ALA A 426 2.93 21.80 -13.16
C ALA A 426 4.44 22.04 -13.27
N PHE A 427 5.14 22.13 -12.12
CA PHE A 427 6.61 22.20 -12.08
C PHE A 427 7.27 20.97 -12.70
N PHE A 428 6.78 19.76 -12.38
CA PHE A 428 7.23 18.53 -13.02
C PHE A 428 7.02 18.55 -14.54
N SER A 429 5.87 19.04 -15.00
CA SER A 429 5.51 19.08 -16.42
C SER A 429 6.41 20.04 -17.21
N GLU A 430 6.74 21.22 -16.67
CA GLU A 430 7.78 22.11 -17.23
C GLU A 430 9.15 21.42 -17.26
N TRP A 431 9.56 20.75 -16.19
CA TRP A 431 10.86 20.07 -16.16
C TRP A 431 10.95 18.94 -17.18
N ALA A 432 9.91 18.10 -17.28
CA ALA A 432 9.83 17.05 -18.28
C ALA A 432 9.94 17.62 -19.71
N ILE A 433 9.28 18.73 -20.03
CA ILE A 433 9.42 19.42 -21.33
C ILE A 433 10.87 19.84 -21.58
N GLN A 434 11.58 20.37 -20.58
CA GLN A 434 12.99 20.72 -20.72
C GLN A 434 13.89 19.49 -20.97
N LEU A 435 13.61 18.35 -20.32
CA LEU A 435 14.33 17.10 -20.58
C LEU A 435 14.08 16.59 -22.01
N TYR A 436 12.81 16.45 -22.40
CA TYR A 436 12.41 15.93 -23.71
C TYR A 436 12.81 16.85 -24.87
N ASP A 437 12.42 18.13 -24.85
CA ASP A 437 12.54 19.03 -26.01
C ASP A 437 13.89 19.78 -26.07
N LYS A 438 14.68 19.83 -24.98
CA LYS A 438 16.00 20.50 -24.96
C LYS A 438 17.19 19.57 -24.74
N ARG A 439 17.08 18.62 -23.79
CA ARG A 439 18.18 17.66 -23.51
C ARG A 439 18.09 16.41 -24.38
N GLY A 440 16.91 16.09 -24.90
CA GLY A 440 16.67 14.88 -25.69
C GLY A 440 16.66 13.59 -24.87
N CYS A 441 16.48 13.70 -23.55
CA CYS A 441 16.44 12.57 -22.62
C CYS A 441 15.05 12.41 -21.97
N THR A 442 14.75 11.21 -21.48
CA THR A 442 13.51 10.95 -20.73
C THR A 442 13.69 11.30 -19.26
N VAL A 443 12.61 11.36 -18.50
CA VAL A 443 12.62 11.56 -17.04
C VAL A 443 13.37 10.41 -16.34
N PHE A 444 13.18 9.16 -16.81
CA PHE A 444 13.98 8.03 -16.31
C PHE A 444 15.47 8.12 -16.74
N GLY A 445 15.76 8.70 -17.91
CA GLY A 445 17.12 9.01 -18.35
C GLY A 445 17.81 10.01 -17.41
N TYR A 446 17.13 11.12 -17.09
CA TYR A 446 17.62 12.12 -16.12
C TYR A 446 17.82 11.53 -14.71
N LEU A 447 16.89 10.68 -14.23
CA LEU A 447 17.09 9.94 -12.98
C LEU A 447 18.34 9.04 -13.04
N THR A 448 18.66 8.46 -14.20
CA THR A 448 19.88 7.66 -14.40
C THR A 448 21.14 8.53 -14.43
N GLU A 449 21.10 9.72 -15.04
CA GLU A 449 22.18 10.72 -14.97
C GLU A 449 22.46 11.14 -13.51
N LEU A 450 21.40 11.38 -12.72
CA LEU A 450 21.49 11.68 -11.30
C LEU A 450 22.12 10.53 -10.50
N TYR A 451 21.69 9.29 -10.70
CA TYR A 451 22.31 8.13 -10.04
C TYR A 451 23.79 7.95 -10.44
N ASN A 452 24.15 8.18 -11.70
CA ASN A 452 25.55 8.16 -12.15
C ASN A 452 26.41 9.27 -11.50
N LYS A 453 25.82 10.42 -11.14
CA LYS A 453 26.54 11.54 -10.48
C LYS A 453 26.68 11.38 -8.96
N TYR A 454 25.64 10.90 -8.27
CA TYR A 454 25.59 10.90 -6.79
C TYR A 454 25.64 9.51 -6.15
N GLY A 455 25.47 8.44 -6.93
CA GLY A 455 25.32 7.04 -6.51
C GLY A 455 23.91 6.51 -6.79
N TYR A 456 23.77 5.21 -7.02
CA TYR A 456 22.48 4.52 -7.17
C TYR A 456 21.86 4.28 -5.80
N PHE A 457 20.68 4.87 -5.57
CA PHE A 457 19.90 4.68 -4.34
C PHE A 457 18.79 3.66 -4.60
N VAL A 458 18.79 2.59 -3.81
CA VAL A 458 17.79 1.51 -3.89
C VAL A 458 17.21 1.28 -2.50
N SER A 459 15.90 1.05 -2.41
CA SER A 459 15.18 0.97 -1.13
C SER A 459 14.32 -0.28 -1.00
N ASP A 460 14.22 -0.77 0.23
CA ASP A 460 13.37 -1.90 0.63
C ASP A 460 12.67 -1.52 1.94
N ASN A 461 11.34 -1.44 1.88
CA ASN A 461 10.50 -0.96 2.97
C ASN A 461 9.39 -1.98 3.22
N SER A 462 9.19 -2.41 4.47
CA SER A 462 8.11 -3.33 4.81
C SER A 462 7.80 -3.31 6.31
N TYR A 463 7.11 -4.32 6.82
CA TYR A 463 6.75 -4.45 8.23
C TYR A 463 6.62 -5.90 8.68
N PHE A 464 6.85 -6.10 9.98
CA PHE A 464 6.51 -7.29 10.73
C PHE A 464 5.22 -7.02 11.51
N ILE A 465 4.28 -7.94 11.49
CA ILE A 465 3.06 -7.85 12.31
C ILE A 465 3.37 -8.39 13.70
N CYS A 466 3.09 -7.62 14.75
CA CYS A 466 3.30 -7.99 16.14
C CYS A 466 2.16 -7.46 17.01
N HIS A 467 1.23 -8.34 17.41
CA HIS A 467 0.09 -7.98 18.27
C HIS A 467 0.46 -7.88 19.76
N ASP A 468 1.54 -8.54 20.19
CA ASP A 468 2.01 -8.51 21.57
C ASP A 468 2.93 -7.30 21.81
N LYS A 469 2.44 -6.33 22.58
CA LYS A 469 3.20 -5.13 22.97
C LYS A 469 4.39 -5.45 23.88
N SER A 470 4.33 -6.51 24.69
CA SER A 470 5.44 -6.94 25.54
C SER A 470 6.57 -7.61 24.74
N LEU A 471 6.21 -8.30 23.65
CA LEU A 471 7.19 -8.82 22.68
C LEU A 471 7.88 -7.67 21.93
N ILE A 472 7.16 -6.63 21.51
CA ILE A 472 7.77 -5.41 20.93
C ILE A 472 8.79 -4.81 21.90
N GLN A 473 8.40 -4.57 23.14
CA GLN A 473 9.30 -4.04 24.18
C GLN A 473 10.52 -4.95 24.39
N THR A 474 10.33 -6.27 24.45
CA THR A 474 11.42 -7.26 24.56
C THR A 474 12.40 -7.19 23.39
N ILE A 475 11.89 -7.05 22.15
CA ILE A 475 12.72 -6.94 20.94
C ILE A 475 13.57 -5.67 20.98
N PHE A 476 12.96 -4.51 21.21
CA PHE A 476 13.69 -3.23 21.24
C PHE A 476 14.65 -3.14 22.44
N HIS A 477 14.29 -3.70 23.61
CA HIS A 477 15.20 -3.85 24.74
C HIS A 477 16.43 -4.72 24.39
N ARG A 478 16.24 -5.84 23.68
CA ARG A 478 17.34 -6.69 23.20
C ARG A 478 18.23 -5.96 22.18
N ILE A 479 17.63 -5.19 21.27
CA ILE A 479 18.38 -4.38 20.29
C ILE A 479 19.26 -3.33 20.99
N ARG A 480 18.80 -2.75 22.11
CA ARG A 480 19.57 -1.76 22.90
C ARG A 480 20.66 -2.35 23.80
N PHE A 481 20.38 -3.47 24.46
CA PHE A 481 21.18 -3.96 25.60
C PHE A 481 21.70 -5.41 25.43
N GLY A 482 21.41 -6.06 24.29
CA GLY A 482 21.81 -7.43 23.98
C GLY A 482 20.92 -8.52 24.58
N ASP A 483 21.17 -9.79 24.22
CA ASP A 483 20.49 -10.97 24.80
C ASP A 483 20.83 -11.18 26.30
N GLN A 484 21.90 -10.56 26.83
CA GLN A 484 22.30 -10.60 28.24
C GLN A 484 22.64 -9.17 28.74
N PRO A 485 21.64 -8.37 29.15
CA PRO A 485 21.84 -6.97 29.56
C PRO A 485 22.73 -6.80 30.79
N ILE A 486 23.83 -6.06 30.64
CA ILE A 486 24.75 -5.74 31.74
C ILE A 486 24.21 -4.52 32.50
N GLN A 487 23.90 -4.68 33.79
CA GLN A 487 23.53 -3.56 34.66
C GLN A 487 24.73 -2.63 34.89
N LYS A 488 24.49 -1.31 34.87
CA LYS A 488 25.53 -0.30 34.98
C LYS A 488 25.05 0.87 35.83
N GLU A 489 25.54 0.94 37.07
CA GLU A 489 25.27 2.08 37.97
C GLU A 489 25.71 3.40 37.30
N GLY A 490 24.88 4.44 37.45
CA GLY A 490 25.08 5.72 36.76
C GLY A 490 24.65 5.76 35.29
N SER A 491 24.21 4.65 34.68
CA SER A 491 23.55 4.69 33.38
C SER A 491 22.15 5.28 33.48
N SER A 492 21.82 6.25 32.62
CA SER A 492 20.47 6.82 32.47
C SER A 492 19.40 5.78 32.12
N PHE A 493 19.80 4.58 31.69
CA PHE A 493 18.93 3.48 31.29
C PHE A 493 19.03 2.26 32.22
N GLY A 494 19.82 2.33 33.30
CA GLY A 494 20.13 1.22 34.22
C GLY A 494 21.04 0.13 33.64
N TYR A 495 21.13 0.02 32.32
CA TYR A 495 21.96 -0.96 31.59
C TYR A 495 23.02 -0.28 30.72
N GLU A 496 24.03 -1.04 30.31
CA GLU A 496 25.01 -0.62 29.30
C GLU A 496 24.46 -0.81 27.87
N LEU A 497 24.54 0.25 27.06
CA LEU A 497 24.15 0.19 25.64
C LEU A 497 25.09 -0.75 24.87
N SER A 498 24.51 -1.72 24.19
CA SER A 498 25.17 -2.84 23.52
C SER A 498 24.45 -3.16 22.20
N TYR A 499 24.24 -2.11 21.38
CA TYR A 499 23.69 -2.26 20.03
C TYR A 499 24.55 -3.21 19.17
N PRO A 500 23.95 -3.90 18.18
CA PRO A 500 24.69 -4.71 17.21
C PRO A 500 25.86 -3.94 16.60
N LYS A 501 27.03 -4.59 16.52
CA LYS A 501 28.24 -3.99 15.91
C LYS A 501 28.35 -4.25 14.41
N GLU A 502 27.57 -5.21 13.92
CA GLU A 502 27.54 -5.70 12.54
C GLU A 502 26.11 -6.17 12.22
N ILE A 503 25.61 -5.88 11.02
CA ILE A 503 24.27 -6.22 10.54
C ILE A 503 24.39 -6.57 9.05
N GLY A 504 23.84 -7.70 8.60
CA GLY A 504 23.90 -8.15 7.21
C GLY A 504 25.32 -8.46 6.67
N GLY A 505 26.32 -8.60 7.55
CA GLY A 505 27.74 -8.71 7.20
C GLY A 505 28.50 -7.37 7.09
N TYR A 506 27.90 -6.26 7.55
CA TYR A 506 28.46 -4.92 7.47
C TYR A 506 28.49 -4.24 8.85
N LYS A 507 29.61 -3.62 9.19
CA LYS A 507 29.78 -2.91 10.47
C LYS A 507 28.81 -1.75 10.62
N VAL A 508 28.24 -1.59 11.81
CA VAL A 508 27.45 -0.41 12.20
C VAL A 508 28.39 0.77 12.44
N THR A 509 28.13 1.89 11.76
CA THR A 509 28.92 3.13 11.87
C THR A 509 28.26 4.17 12.78
N SER A 510 26.93 4.21 12.85
CA SER A 510 26.20 5.03 13.83
C SER A 510 24.80 4.48 14.14
N VAL A 511 24.32 4.72 15.36
CA VAL A 511 22.94 4.43 15.81
C VAL A 511 22.28 5.70 16.34
N ARG A 512 21.07 5.99 15.88
CA ARG A 512 20.18 7.05 16.40
C ARG A 512 18.89 6.42 16.92
N ASP A 513 18.68 6.48 18.23
CA ASP A 513 17.53 5.93 18.94
C ASP A 513 16.69 7.07 19.53
N LEU A 514 15.56 7.34 18.88
CA LEU A 514 14.64 8.42 19.24
C LEU A 514 13.64 8.02 20.33
N THR A 515 13.67 6.78 20.81
CA THR A 515 12.90 6.38 22.00
C THR A 515 13.63 6.84 23.27
N ILE A 516 14.97 6.68 23.30
CA ILE A 516 15.78 6.95 24.51
C ILE A 516 16.59 8.25 24.46
N GLY A 517 16.58 8.96 23.34
CA GLY A 517 17.31 10.23 23.17
C GLY A 517 18.81 10.04 22.99
N TYR A 518 19.20 9.13 22.09
CA TYR A 518 20.59 8.78 21.81
C TYR A 518 20.93 8.93 20.32
N ASP A 519 22.05 9.58 19.97
CA ASP A 519 22.57 9.62 18.60
C ASP A 519 24.10 9.52 18.60
N SER A 520 24.63 8.33 18.25
CA SER A 520 26.08 8.08 18.23
C SER A 520 26.82 8.79 17.09
N SER A 521 26.13 9.55 16.23
CA SER A 521 26.76 10.45 15.24
C SER A 521 27.06 11.85 15.79
N LYS A 522 26.64 12.16 17.03
CA LYS A 522 26.73 13.50 17.64
C LYS A 522 27.73 13.49 18.82
N PRO A 523 28.56 14.55 19.01
CA PRO A 523 29.59 14.57 20.05
C PRO A 523 29.07 14.52 21.50
N ASP A 524 27.83 14.96 21.72
CA ASP A 524 27.09 14.94 22.98
C ASP A 524 26.16 13.72 23.12
N PHE A 525 26.14 12.85 22.12
CA PHE A 525 25.23 11.71 21.96
C PHE A 525 23.73 12.09 21.93
N GLN A 526 23.36 13.34 21.63
CA GLN A 526 21.96 13.79 21.60
C GLN A 526 21.41 13.94 20.17
N PRO A 527 20.23 13.38 19.84
CA PRO A 527 19.63 13.56 18.52
C PRO A 527 19.16 15.00 18.30
N THR A 528 19.25 15.48 17.07
CA THR A 528 18.68 16.77 16.63
C THR A 528 17.18 16.70 16.28
N LEU A 529 16.58 15.50 16.38
CA LEU A 529 15.18 15.22 16.08
C LEU A 529 14.39 15.06 17.40
N PRO A 530 13.08 15.37 17.42
CA PRO A 530 12.24 15.14 18.59
C PRO A 530 12.28 13.69 19.09
N VAL A 531 12.42 13.53 20.40
CA VAL A 531 12.51 12.25 21.12
C VAL A 531 11.12 11.88 21.65
N SER A 532 10.76 10.60 21.60
CA SER A 532 9.45 10.10 22.02
C SER A 532 9.56 8.74 22.69
N SER A 533 9.64 8.73 24.03
CA SER A 533 9.77 7.49 24.83
C SER A 533 8.54 6.57 24.78
N SER A 534 7.42 7.03 24.19
CA SER A 534 6.20 6.27 23.95
C SER A 534 6.15 5.56 22.60
N SER A 535 7.09 5.84 21.67
CA SER A 535 7.11 5.28 20.32
C SER A 535 8.49 4.75 19.97
N GLU A 536 8.58 3.48 19.59
CA GLU A 536 9.86 2.89 19.24
C GLU A 536 10.36 3.38 17.87
N MET A 537 11.59 3.90 17.80
CA MET A 537 12.23 4.32 16.55
C MET A 537 13.77 4.33 16.66
N ILE A 538 14.44 3.39 15.98
CA ILE A 538 15.90 3.28 15.91
C ILE A 538 16.36 3.32 14.44
N THR A 539 17.34 4.17 14.14
CA THR A 539 18.01 4.29 12.84
C THR A 539 19.45 3.79 12.94
N PHE A 540 19.87 2.94 12.02
CA PHE A 540 21.24 2.46 11.87
C PHE A 540 21.84 3.00 10.56
N ARG A 541 23.13 3.33 10.56
CA ARG A 541 23.95 3.47 9.35
C ARG A 541 25.06 2.42 9.38
N LEU A 542 25.35 1.82 8.22
CA LEU A 542 26.34 0.76 8.02
C LEU A 542 27.49 1.25 7.13
N GLU A 543 28.64 0.58 7.19
CA GLU A 543 29.84 1.00 6.46
C GLU A 543 29.72 0.90 4.93
N ASN A 544 28.84 0.03 4.42
CA ASN A 544 28.51 -0.09 2.99
C ASN A 544 27.55 1.00 2.48
N SER A 545 27.35 2.09 3.22
CA SER A 545 26.37 3.16 2.92
C SER A 545 24.90 2.72 2.97
N THR A 546 24.57 1.61 3.65
CA THR A 546 23.17 1.34 4.03
C THR A 546 22.73 2.26 5.16
N VAL A 547 21.53 2.80 5.08
CA VAL A 547 20.77 3.37 6.21
C VAL A 547 19.46 2.61 6.36
N PHE A 548 19.03 2.32 7.58
CA PHE A 548 17.68 1.82 7.80
C PHE A 548 17.11 2.28 9.14
N THR A 549 15.79 2.48 9.17
CA THR A 549 15.01 2.85 10.36
C THR A 549 14.02 1.75 10.68
N ILE A 550 14.03 1.24 11.91
CA ILE A 550 13.00 0.35 12.44
C ILE A 550 12.15 1.15 13.44
N ARG A 551 10.83 1.16 13.26
CA ARG A 551 9.90 1.88 14.13
C ARG A 551 8.58 1.15 14.37
N THR A 552 7.90 1.43 15.47
CA THR A 552 6.50 1.02 15.63
C THR A 552 5.54 1.91 14.85
N SER A 553 4.39 1.33 14.49
CA SER A 553 3.19 2.10 14.14
C SER A 553 2.41 2.44 15.41
N GLY A 554 1.95 3.68 15.55
CA GLY A 554 1.17 4.09 16.73
C GLY A 554 -0.26 3.53 16.75
N THR A 555 -0.82 3.27 15.57
CA THR A 555 -2.22 2.86 15.37
C THR A 555 -2.40 1.41 14.90
N GLU A 556 -1.30 0.68 14.65
CA GLU A 556 -1.32 -0.68 14.10
C GLU A 556 -0.38 -1.61 14.88
N PRO A 557 -0.68 -2.91 15.00
CA PRO A 557 0.23 -3.92 15.57
C PRO A 557 1.37 -4.25 14.59
N LYS A 558 2.21 -3.25 14.24
CA LYS A 558 3.26 -3.37 13.22
C LYS A 558 4.57 -2.73 13.67
N ILE A 559 5.67 -3.46 13.47
CA ILE A 559 7.04 -2.91 13.45
C ILE A 559 7.39 -2.69 11.98
N LYS A 560 7.47 -1.44 11.54
CA LYS A 560 7.84 -1.05 10.17
C LYS A 560 9.35 -0.91 10.08
N TYR A 561 9.96 -1.35 8.97
CA TYR A 561 11.32 -0.97 8.61
C TYR A 561 11.32 -0.22 7.28
N TYR A 562 12.24 0.72 7.18
CA TYR A 562 12.52 1.47 5.96
C TYR A 562 14.02 1.40 5.74
N SER A 563 14.48 0.86 4.62
CA SER A 563 15.91 0.64 4.37
C SER A 563 16.32 1.10 2.98
N GLU A 564 17.52 1.66 2.88
CA GLU A 564 18.07 2.20 1.64
C GLU A 564 19.58 1.98 1.60
N LEU A 565 20.11 1.63 0.44
CA LEU A 565 21.54 1.53 0.18
C LEU A 565 21.92 2.45 -0.99
N ARG A 566 22.98 3.24 -0.82
CA ARG A 566 23.64 3.98 -1.90
C ARG A 566 24.89 3.23 -2.37
N GLY A 567 24.87 2.68 -3.58
CA GLY A 567 26.01 1.99 -4.19
C GLY A 567 26.38 2.51 -5.57
N ASP A 568 27.48 2.01 -6.14
CA ASP A 568 27.98 2.43 -7.47
C ASP A 568 27.25 1.74 -8.64
N SER A 569 26.36 0.77 -8.35
CA SER A 569 25.58 0.02 -9.32
C SER A 569 24.27 -0.47 -8.67
N GLU A 570 23.14 -0.26 -9.33
CA GLU A 570 21.81 -0.69 -8.87
C GLU A 570 21.75 -2.20 -8.55
N VAL A 571 22.38 -3.02 -9.40
CA VAL A 571 22.35 -4.50 -9.29
C VAL A 571 23.13 -4.95 -8.05
N GLN A 572 24.30 -4.36 -7.79
CA GLN A 572 25.08 -4.67 -6.60
C GLN A 572 24.39 -4.13 -5.34
N ALA A 573 23.87 -2.90 -5.40
CA ALA A 573 23.17 -2.27 -4.29
C ALA A 573 21.95 -3.07 -3.84
N LYS A 574 21.14 -3.60 -4.78
CA LYS A 574 19.99 -4.46 -4.46
C LYS A 574 20.40 -5.80 -3.86
N GLN A 575 21.53 -6.38 -4.29
CA GLN A 575 22.06 -7.62 -3.70
C GLN A 575 22.60 -7.42 -2.28
N ASP A 576 23.22 -6.28 -2.00
CA ASP A 576 23.79 -5.98 -0.68
C ASP A 576 22.72 -5.51 0.32
N LEU A 577 21.73 -4.72 -0.11
CA LEU A 577 20.60 -4.32 0.72
C LEU A 577 19.77 -5.54 1.16
N ALA A 578 19.53 -6.51 0.26
CA ALA A 578 18.79 -7.73 0.60
C ALA A 578 19.41 -8.51 1.78
N LYS A 579 20.74 -8.52 1.93
CA LYS A 579 21.44 -9.14 3.08
C LYS A 579 21.11 -8.43 4.40
N VAL A 580 21.02 -7.09 4.36
CA VAL A 580 20.66 -6.27 5.52
C VAL A 580 19.18 -6.49 5.87
N VAL A 581 18.30 -6.58 4.87
CA VAL A 581 16.85 -6.87 5.06
C VAL A 581 16.62 -8.26 5.67
N ASP A 582 17.30 -9.30 5.17
CA ASP A 582 17.26 -10.64 5.80
C ASP A 582 17.78 -10.60 7.25
N SER A 583 18.86 -9.84 7.53
CA SER A 583 19.42 -9.66 8.87
C SER A 583 18.52 -8.84 9.82
N ILE A 584 17.77 -7.85 9.32
CA ILE A 584 16.70 -7.18 10.09
C ILE A 584 15.67 -8.22 10.57
N GLY A 585 15.31 -9.18 9.72
CA GLY A 585 14.46 -10.30 10.12
C GLY A 585 15.11 -11.27 11.11
N ILE A 586 16.28 -11.81 10.76
CA ILE A 586 16.91 -12.92 11.48
C ILE A 586 17.52 -12.46 12.81
N ASP A 587 18.25 -11.34 12.82
CA ASP A 587 19.06 -10.91 13.96
C ASP A 587 18.35 -9.87 14.84
N LEU A 588 17.67 -8.90 14.21
CA LEU A 588 17.01 -7.80 14.92
C LEU A 588 15.59 -8.15 15.35
N MET A 589 14.80 -8.81 14.50
CA MET A 589 13.47 -9.31 14.89
C MET A 589 13.49 -10.70 15.52
N GLN A 590 14.49 -11.54 15.21
CA GLN A 590 14.55 -12.97 15.62
C GLN A 590 13.22 -13.69 15.35
N TYR A 591 12.64 -13.50 14.15
CA TYR A 591 11.25 -13.92 13.86
C TYR A 591 11.00 -15.42 14.07
N GLU A 592 12.00 -16.28 13.87
CA GLU A 592 11.92 -17.73 14.07
C GLU A 592 11.85 -18.14 15.55
N LYS A 593 12.64 -17.47 16.41
CA LYS A 593 12.65 -17.66 17.87
C LYS A 593 11.40 -17.09 18.52
N ASN A 594 10.91 -15.96 17.99
CA ASN A 594 9.78 -15.22 18.53
C ASN A 594 8.40 -15.73 18.09
N GLY A 595 8.34 -16.70 17.15
CA GLY A 595 7.18 -17.56 16.86
C GLY A 595 5.92 -16.90 16.30
N SER A 596 5.84 -15.56 16.33
CA SER A 596 4.62 -14.77 16.11
C SER A 596 4.80 -13.63 15.10
N LEU A 597 6.00 -13.50 14.51
CA LEU A 597 6.32 -12.49 13.50
C LEU A 597 6.35 -13.18 12.12
N PRO A 598 5.33 -13.00 11.26
CA PRO A 598 5.42 -13.48 9.88
C PRO A 598 6.55 -12.76 9.14
N LYS A 599 7.22 -13.46 8.21
CA LYS A 599 8.24 -12.85 7.33
C LYS A 599 7.65 -11.62 6.61
N PRO A 600 8.46 -10.57 6.39
CA PRO A 600 7.95 -9.29 5.91
C PRO A 600 7.31 -9.42 4.53
N ILE A 601 6.28 -8.61 4.32
CA ILE A 601 5.57 -8.48 3.05
C ILE A 601 6.38 -7.51 2.18
N MET A 602 7.48 -8.02 1.61
CA MET A 602 8.38 -7.32 0.69
C MET A 602 7.59 -6.50 -0.35
N THR A 603 7.88 -5.21 -0.48
CA THR A 603 7.35 -4.39 -1.58
C THR A 603 8.45 -3.98 -2.55
N ASP A 604 8.14 -3.93 -3.84
CA ASP A 604 9.06 -3.49 -4.88
C ASP A 604 9.15 -1.95 -5.03
N ASP A 605 9.92 -1.48 -6.02
CA ASP A 605 10.01 -0.07 -6.45
C ASP A 605 8.69 0.50 -7.04
N ASN A 606 7.55 -0.18 -6.85
CA ASN A 606 6.21 0.25 -7.24
C ASN A 606 5.19 0.04 -6.09
N GLY A 607 5.64 -0.20 -4.85
CA GLY A 607 4.79 -0.46 -3.69
C GLY A 607 4.04 -1.81 -3.73
N THR A 608 4.29 -2.64 -4.74
CA THR A 608 3.58 -3.88 -4.99
C THR A 608 4.22 -5.02 -4.19
N VAL A 609 3.40 -5.94 -3.64
CA VAL A 609 3.89 -7.08 -2.86
C VAL A 609 4.63 -8.08 -3.76
N VAL A 610 5.96 -8.14 -3.67
CA VAL A 610 6.80 -8.96 -4.55
C VAL A 610 7.81 -9.78 -3.74
N ARG A 611 7.74 -11.12 -3.85
CA ARG A 611 8.77 -11.99 -3.27
C ARG A 611 10.05 -11.95 -4.13
N LEU A 612 11.20 -11.80 -3.47
CA LEU A 612 12.53 -11.74 -4.08
C LEU A 612 12.79 -12.82 -5.14
N LYS A 613 13.34 -12.38 -6.28
CA LYS A 613 14.02 -13.21 -7.28
C LYS A 613 15.46 -12.69 -7.41
N LYS A 614 16.43 -13.58 -7.69
CA LYS A 614 17.78 -13.15 -8.08
C LYS A 614 17.73 -12.50 -9.47
N ALA A 615 18.47 -11.40 -9.64
CA ALA A 615 18.47 -10.60 -10.86
C ALA A 615 19.63 -10.96 -11.81
N THR A 616 19.32 -11.01 -13.11
CA THR A 616 20.25 -10.69 -14.20
C THR A 616 19.43 -10.20 -15.41
N LEU A 617 20.00 -9.28 -16.18
CA LEU A 617 19.39 -8.45 -17.23
C LEU A 617 20.17 -8.62 -18.57
N PRO A 618 19.81 -7.92 -19.67
CA PRO A 618 18.48 -7.67 -20.32
C PRO A 618 18.50 -8.28 -21.76
N THR A 619 17.87 -7.88 -22.91
CA THR A 619 16.80 -6.93 -23.35
C THR A 619 16.24 -7.33 -24.76
N THR A 620 15.13 -6.70 -25.20
CA THR A 620 14.64 -6.48 -26.59
C THR A 620 14.28 -7.66 -27.54
N LEU A 621 14.20 -7.43 -28.86
CA LEU A 621 13.01 -7.62 -29.75
C LEU A 621 13.42 -7.86 -31.23
N PRO A 622 12.59 -8.29 -32.26
CA PRO A 622 11.19 -7.82 -32.49
C PRO A 622 10.17 -8.64 -33.37
N ARG A 623 8.89 -8.18 -33.35
CA ARG A 623 7.87 -8.22 -34.47
C ARG A 623 7.29 -9.61 -34.90
N LYS A 624 6.09 -9.78 -35.48
CA LYS A 624 5.12 -8.86 -36.17
C LYS A 624 3.68 -9.46 -36.25
N ARG A 625 2.65 -8.59 -36.41
CA ARG A 625 1.31 -8.81 -37.06
C ARG A 625 0.20 -9.67 -36.39
N ALA A 626 -0.52 -9.03 -35.46
CA ALA A 626 -1.96 -8.68 -35.51
C ALA A 626 -3.00 -9.51 -36.32
N ARG A 627 -4.17 -9.76 -35.69
CA ARG A 627 -5.49 -9.62 -36.34
C ARG A 627 -6.62 -9.26 -35.33
N LYS A 628 -7.72 -8.69 -35.86
CA LYS A 628 -8.94 -8.21 -35.15
C LYS A 628 -9.80 -9.42 -34.69
N SER A 629 -10.79 -9.35 -33.80
CA SER A 629 -11.88 -8.34 -33.78
C SER A 629 -12.94 -8.48 -32.64
N LYS A 630 -13.64 -7.35 -32.39
CA LYS A 630 -15.05 -7.19 -31.92
C LYS A 630 -15.41 -7.52 -30.45
N SER A 631 -16.20 -6.60 -29.87
CA SER A 631 -16.76 -6.62 -28.51
C SER A 631 -18.29 -6.77 -28.49
N PRO A 632 -18.87 -7.35 -27.42
CA PRO A 632 -20.30 -7.25 -27.08
C PRO A 632 -20.65 -6.04 -26.18
N PRO A 633 -21.95 -5.73 -25.94
CA PRO A 633 -22.43 -4.51 -25.29
C PRO A 633 -22.55 -4.58 -23.73
N PRO A 634 -22.69 -3.44 -23.02
CA PRO A 634 -22.67 -3.37 -21.55
C PRO A 634 -23.97 -3.84 -20.87
N GLN A 635 -23.85 -4.20 -19.58
CA GLN A 635 -24.98 -4.50 -18.68
C GLN A 635 -24.95 -3.62 -17.42
N LYS A 636 -26.10 -3.52 -16.74
CA LYS A 636 -26.39 -2.53 -15.68
C LYS A 636 -25.74 -2.90 -14.32
N PRO A 637 -25.51 -1.92 -13.42
CA PRO A 637 -24.96 -2.16 -12.08
C PRO A 637 -25.85 -3.06 -11.20
N ARG A 638 -25.25 -3.67 -10.18
CA ARG A 638 -25.92 -4.46 -9.13
C ARG A 638 -25.44 -4.00 -7.74
N ALA A 639 -26.23 -4.25 -6.70
CA ALA A 639 -26.03 -3.69 -5.35
C ALA A 639 -24.78 -4.22 -4.62
N ARG A 640 -24.35 -3.45 -3.60
CA ARG A 640 -23.09 -3.59 -2.83
C ARG A 640 -23.10 -4.79 -1.85
N THR A 641 -21.90 -5.24 -1.48
CA THR A 641 -21.64 -6.19 -0.38
C THR A 641 -21.10 -5.44 0.86
N PRO A 642 -21.40 -5.87 2.11
CA PRO A 642 -20.87 -5.24 3.34
C PRO A 642 -19.33 -5.39 3.53
N PRO A 643 -18.71 -4.58 4.43
CA PRO A 643 -17.26 -4.35 4.49
C PRO A 643 -16.41 -5.46 5.14
N LEU A 644 -15.09 -5.30 5.00
CA LEU A 644 -14.02 -6.21 5.45
C LEU A 644 -13.71 -6.03 6.96
N SER A 645 -14.06 -7.00 7.82
CA SER A 645 -13.90 -6.88 9.29
C SER A 645 -13.28 -8.08 10.03
N ASP A 646 -12.82 -9.12 9.32
CA ASP A 646 -12.54 -10.44 9.93
C ASP A 646 -11.08 -10.92 9.81
N THR A 647 -10.15 -10.03 9.44
CA THR A 647 -8.70 -10.30 9.32
C THR A 647 -7.91 -10.12 10.62
N GLU A 648 -8.42 -9.39 11.61
CA GLU A 648 -7.59 -8.77 12.66
C GLU A 648 -7.50 -9.54 14.00
N MET A 649 -8.14 -10.71 14.12
CA MET A 649 -8.18 -11.47 15.38
C MET A 649 -7.88 -12.95 15.18
N VAL A 650 -6.90 -13.47 15.93
CA VAL A 650 -6.79 -14.90 16.25
C VAL A 650 -7.89 -15.24 17.26
N ARG A 651 -9.14 -15.31 16.79
CA ARG A 651 -10.30 -15.68 17.62
C ARG A 651 -10.12 -17.14 18.08
N PRO A 652 -10.41 -17.47 19.36
CA PRO A 652 -10.35 -18.84 19.83
C PRO A 652 -11.31 -19.73 19.04
N ARG A 653 -10.92 -20.99 18.82
CA ARG A 653 -11.70 -21.97 18.06
C ARG A 653 -13.10 -22.14 18.67
N ASN A 654 -14.13 -21.64 17.96
CA ASN A 654 -15.53 -21.66 18.39
C ASN A 654 -16.30 -22.93 17.99
N VAL A 655 -15.76 -23.79 17.13
CA VAL A 655 -16.30 -25.11 16.82
C VAL A 655 -15.27 -26.15 17.23
N GLU A 656 -15.59 -27.07 18.14
CA GLU A 656 -14.64 -28.13 18.50
C GLU A 656 -14.51 -29.15 17.38
N LYS A 657 -15.66 -29.67 16.90
CA LYS A 657 -15.72 -30.77 15.94
C LYS A 657 -16.79 -30.56 14.87
N LEU A 658 -16.45 -30.88 13.64
CA LEU A 658 -17.34 -30.98 12.48
C LEU A 658 -17.83 -32.43 12.33
N VAL A 659 -19.14 -32.65 12.34
CA VAL A 659 -19.78 -33.91 11.96
C VAL A 659 -20.24 -33.78 10.51
N TYR A 660 -19.60 -34.52 9.60
CA TYR A 660 -19.81 -34.43 8.16
C TYR A 660 -19.71 -35.81 7.49
N GLY A 661 -20.80 -36.25 6.85
CA GLY A 661 -20.91 -37.61 6.31
C GLY A 661 -20.79 -38.66 7.41
N ASN A 662 -19.82 -39.56 7.28
CA ASN A 662 -19.46 -40.56 8.29
C ASN A 662 -18.23 -40.15 9.14
N TYR A 663 -17.85 -38.86 9.14
CA TYR A 663 -16.65 -38.35 9.80
C TYR A 663 -17.00 -37.38 10.93
N GLU A 664 -16.33 -37.55 12.07
CA GLU A 664 -16.16 -36.51 13.08
C GLU A 664 -14.73 -35.98 12.95
N ILE A 665 -14.57 -34.67 12.72
CA ILE A 665 -13.29 -34.03 12.38
C ILE A 665 -13.05 -32.86 13.34
N ASP A 666 -11.94 -32.88 14.07
CA ASP A 666 -11.52 -31.73 14.88
C ASP A 666 -11.25 -30.51 14.00
N ALA A 667 -11.92 -29.39 14.27
CA ALA A 667 -11.63 -28.13 13.61
C ALA A 667 -10.35 -27.52 14.18
N TRP A 668 -9.69 -26.67 13.39
CA TRP A 668 -8.37 -26.09 13.74
C TRP A 668 -8.47 -24.60 14.07
N TYR A 669 -9.38 -23.87 13.42
CA TYR A 669 -9.50 -22.43 13.54
C TYR A 669 -10.95 -22.00 13.82
N TYR A 670 -11.11 -20.76 14.29
CA TYR A 670 -12.41 -20.10 14.36
C TYR A 670 -13.06 -20.00 12.97
N SER A 671 -14.37 -20.27 12.91
CA SER A 671 -15.23 -20.04 11.74
C SER A 671 -16.53 -19.33 12.15
N PRO A 672 -16.93 -18.23 11.48
CA PRO A 672 -18.05 -17.37 11.88
C PRO A 672 -19.42 -17.97 11.49
N TYR A 673 -19.76 -19.10 12.13
CA TYR A 673 -21.13 -19.60 12.16
C TYR A 673 -22.05 -18.68 12.99
N PRO A 674 -23.37 -18.63 12.71
CA PRO A 674 -24.28 -17.72 13.40
C PRO A 674 -24.33 -17.92 14.93
N ASN A 675 -24.45 -16.82 15.68
CA ASN A 675 -24.41 -16.81 17.15
C ASN A 675 -25.54 -17.64 17.81
N GLU A 676 -26.61 -17.96 17.09
CA GLU A 676 -27.69 -18.87 17.54
C GLU A 676 -27.22 -20.33 17.78
N PHE A 677 -25.99 -20.67 17.35
CA PHE A 677 -25.32 -21.94 17.65
C PHE A 677 -24.52 -21.88 18.98
N GLY A 678 -24.44 -20.70 19.61
CA GLY A 678 -23.65 -20.46 20.83
C GLY A 678 -22.19 -20.08 20.56
N SER A 679 -21.51 -19.62 21.59
CA SER A 679 -20.11 -19.16 21.52
C SER A 679 -19.07 -20.29 21.44
N LEU A 680 -19.44 -21.51 21.85
CA LEU A 680 -18.62 -22.73 21.69
C LEU A 680 -19.50 -23.92 21.28
N ILE A 681 -19.33 -24.35 20.04
CA ILE A 681 -20.10 -25.41 19.37
C ILE A 681 -19.31 -26.72 19.48
N LYS A 682 -19.69 -27.60 20.41
CA LYS A 682 -18.98 -28.87 20.65
C LYS A 682 -19.03 -29.82 19.44
N ARG A 683 -20.16 -29.85 18.74
CA ARG A 683 -20.36 -30.57 17.48
C ARG A 683 -21.21 -29.71 16.54
N LEU A 684 -20.67 -29.39 15.38
CA LEU A 684 -21.39 -28.76 14.28
C LEU A 684 -21.79 -29.83 13.28
N TYR A 685 -23.09 -29.99 13.02
CA TYR A 685 -23.60 -31.02 12.12
C TYR A 685 -23.81 -30.46 10.71
N VAL A 686 -23.13 -31.01 9.69
CA VAL A 686 -23.18 -30.50 8.31
C VAL A 686 -23.70 -31.55 7.34
N CYS A 687 -24.65 -31.15 6.51
CA CYS A 687 -25.23 -31.99 5.47
C CYS A 687 -24.20 -32.31 4.37
N ASP A 688 -23.89 -33.60 4.25
CA ASP A 688 -22.97 -34.23 3.29
C ASP A 688 -23.34 -34.11 1.79
N THR A 689 -24.41 -33.37 1.46
CA THR A 689 -24.85 -33.13 0.07
C THR A 689 -25.16 -31.67 -0.23
N CYS A 690 -25.72 -30.90 0.71
CA CYS A 690 -26.07 -29.49 0.49
C CYS A 690 -25.26 -28.49 1.33
N LEU A 691 -24.37 -28.97 2.21
CA LEU A 691 -23.53 -28.19 3.12
C LEU A 691 -24.28 -27.30 4.13
N LYS A 692 -25.61 -27.38 4.23
CA LYS A 692 -26.34 -26.75 5.35
C LYS A 692 -25.81 -27.29 6.67
N TYR A 693 -25.62 -26.40 7.64
CA TYR A 693 -25.21 -26.68 9.02
C TYR A 693 -26.41 -26.66 9.98
N MET A 694 -26.34 -27.45 11.06
CA MET A 694 -27.39 -27.70 12.07
C MET A 694 -26.77 -27.89 13.46
N ASN A 695 -27.56 -27.64 14.51
CA ASN A 695 -27.09 -27.65 15.91
C ASN A 695 -26.95 -29.06 16.51
N ASP A 696 -27.73 -30.03 16.03
CA ASP A 696 -27.78 -31.38 16.60
C ASP A 696 -28.06 -32.47 15.54
N ASP A 697 -27.92 -33.73 15.96
CA ASP A 697 -28.08 -34.91 15.10
C ASP A 697 -29.54 -35.21 14.72
N GLY A 698 -30.51 -34.74 15.52
CA GLY A 698 -31.93 -34.81 15.20
C GLY A 698 -32.27 -33.89 14.03
N GLN A 699 -31.83 -32.62 14.10
CA GLN A 699 -31.94 -31.67 13.00
C GLN A 699 -31.25 -32.17 11.72
N LEU A 700 -30.07 -32.81 11.84
CA LEU A 700 -29.40 -33.44 10.69
C LEU A 700 -30.21 -34.61 10.10
N SER A 701 -30.85 -35.40 10.96
CA SER A 701 -31.69 -36.55 10.56
C SER A 701 -32.97 -36.08 9.85
N ASP A 702 -33.71 -35.15 10.44
CA ASP A 702 -34.90 -34.53 9.83
C ASP A 702 -34.55 -33.83 8.50
N HIS A 703 -33.42 -33.13 8.46
CA HIS A 703 -32.92 -32.54 7.23
C HIS A 703 -32.59 -33.59 6.17
N LYS A 704 -31.99 -34.73 6.53
CA LYS A 704 -31.69 -35.84 5.59
C LYS A 704 -32.96 -36.46 5.01
N VAL A 705 -34.08 -36.51 5.74
CA VAL A 705 -35.39 -36.97 5.23
C VAL A 705 -35.90 -36.06 4.10
N HIS A 706 -35.78 -34.73 4.26
CA HIS A 706 -36.31 -33.76 3.30
C HIS A 706 -35.33 -33.29 2.23
N CYS A 707 -34.02 -33.45 2.44
CA CYS A 707 -32.99 -33.02 1.50
C CYS A 707 -33.03 -33.85 0.21
N ARG A 708 -33.32 -33.20 -0.92
CA ARG A 708 -33.34 -33.81 -2.26
C ARG A 708 -32.00 -33.69 -3.00
N LYS A 709 -30.97 -33.07 -2.42
CA LYS A 709 -29.64 -32.96 -3.03
C LYS A 709 -28.86 -34.26 -2.84
N ARG A 710 -28.04 -34.64 -3.81
CA ARG A 710 -27.16 -35.84 -3.76
C ARG A 710 -25.75 -35.59 -4.29
N VAL A 711 -25.54 -34.47 -4.97
CA VAL A 711 -24.27 -34.02 -5.57
C VAL A 711 -24.17 -32.50 -5.40
N PRO A 712 -22.97 -31.90 -5.52
CA PRO A 712 -22.84 -30.45 -5.61
C PRO A 712 -23.66 -29.86 -6.76
N PRO A 713 -24.08 -28.59 -6.67
CA PRO A 713 -24.64 -27.87 -7.82
C PRO A 713 -23.54 -27.55 -8.85
N GLY A 714 -23.90 -26.91 -9.98
CA GLY A 714 -22.94 -26.58 -11.06
C GLY A 714 -22.70 -27.68 -12.11
N LYS A 715 -21.71 -27.46 -12.99
CA LYS A 715 -21.34 -28.35 -14.12
C LYS A 715 -20.24 -29.34 -13.69
N VAL A 716 -20.38 -30.63 -14.00
CA VAL A 716 -19.26 -31.58 -13.89
C VAL A 716 -18.23 -31.27 -15.00
N VAL A 717 -17.06 -30.78 -14.59
CA VAL A 717 -15.97 -30.37 -15.50
C VAL A 717 -14.82 -31.37 -15.56
N TYR A 718 -14.74 -32.29 -14.60
CA TYR A 718 -13.85 -33.46 -14.62
C TYR A 718 -14.58 -34.67 -14.06
N ALA A 719 -14.35 -35.86 -14.62
CA ALA A 719 -14.83 -37.12 -14.04
C ALA A 719 -13.93 -38.30 -14.41
N ASN A 720 -13.19 -38.82 -13.43
CA ASN A 720 -12.29 -39.97 -13.56
C ASN A 720 -12.61 -41.00 -12.46
N GLY A 721 -13.10 -42.18 -12.85
CA GLY A 721 -13.51 -43.24 -11.93
C GLY A 721 -14.58 -42.80 -10.91
N THR A 722 -14.23 -42.82 -9.63
CA THR A 722 -15.05 -42.33 -8.50
C THR A 722 -14.92 -40.81 -8.29
N THR A 723 -13.87 -40.17 -8.81
CA THR A 723 -13.57 -38.76 -8.56
C THR A 723 -14.21 -37.86 -9.62
N LYS A 724 -14.75 -36.71 -9.20
CA LYS A 724 -15.24 -35.63 -10.08
C LYS A 724 -14.79 -34.27 -9.59
N ILE A 725 -14.81 -33.27 -10.49
CA ILE A 725 -14.77 -31.85 -10.13
C ILE A 725 -16.01 -31.17 -10.69
N TYR A 726 -16.70 -30.41 -9.85
CA TYR A 726 -17.84 -29.56 -10.19
C TYR A 726 -17.38 -28.10 -10.28
N GLU A 727 -17.61 -27.44 -11.41
CA GLU A 727 -17.51 -25.99 -11.52
C GLU A 727 -18.83 -25.37 -11.08
N ILE A 728 -18.77 -24.53 -10.06
CA ILE A 728 -19.92 -23.90 -9.41
C ILE A 728 -19.73 -22.39 -9.45
N ASP A 729 -20.66 -21.67 -10.07
CA ASP A 729 -20.66 -20.21 -10.03
C ASP A 729 -21.23 -19.73 -8.68
N GLY A 730 -20.45 -18.94 -7.94
CA GLY A 730 -20.84 -18.45 -6.61
C GLY A 730 -22.01 -17.46 -6.61
N ARG A 731 -22.31 -16.81 -7.74
CA ARG A 731 -23.49 -15.94 -7.90
C ARG A 731 -24.78 -16.74 -8.07
N ASP A 732 -24.71 -17.85 -8.81
CA ASP A 732 -25.87 -18.71 -9.10
C ASP A 732 -26.18 -19.68 -7.95
N HIS A 733 -25.16 -20.04 -7.16
CA HIS A 733 -25.26 -21.02 -6.08
C HIS A 733 -24.77 -20.48 -4.72
N LYS A 734 -24.92 -19.18 -4.50
CA LYS A 734 -24.48 -18.39 -3.33
C LYS A 734 -24.52 -19.14 -1.99
N MET A 735 -25.68 -19.61 -1.56
CA MET A 735 -25.84 -20.32 -0.27
C MET A 735 -24.95 -21.57 -0.14
N TYR A 736 -24.73 -22.32 -1.22
CA TYR A 736 -23.84 -23.49 -1.21
C TYR A 736 -22.37 -23.08 -1.09
N CYS A 737 -21.96 -22.05 -1.84
CA CYS A 737 -20.60 -21.53 -1.81
C CYS A 737 -20.26 -20.84 -0.47
N GLN A 738 -21.21 -20.12 0.13
CA GLN A 738 -21.08 -19.55 1.47
C GLN A 738 -20.91 -20.65 2.54
N ASN A 739 -21.77 -21.68 2.51
CA ASN A 739 -21.67 -22.83 3.41
C ASN A 739 -20.33 -23.59 3.26
N LEU A 740 -19.87 -23.79 2.01
CA LEU A 740 -18.56 -24.35 1.71
C LEU A 740 -17.42 -23.49 2.27
N CYS A 741 -17.55 -22.17 2.22
CA CYS A 741 -16.57 -21.24 2.76
C CYS A 741 -16.52 -21.23 4.30
N LEU A 742 -17.68 -21.28 4.97
CA LEU A 742 -17.76 -21.44 6.44
C LEU A 742 -17.16 -22.79 6.88
N MET A 743 -17.47 -23.88 6.17
CA MET A 743 -16.89 -25.20 6.44
C MET A 743 -15.37 -25.21 6.19
N ALA A 744 -14.89 -24.48 5.18
CA ALA A 744 -13.46 -24.36 4.91
C ALA A 744 -12.71 -23.55 5.96
N LYS A 745 -13.34 -22.51 6.52
CA LYS A 745 -12.73 -21.63 7.52
C LYS A 745 -12.41 -22.35 8.84
N LEU A 746 -13.06 -23.49 9.11
CA LEU A 746 -12.70 -24.40 10.22
C LEU A 746 -11.28 -24.98 10.09
N PHE A 747 -10.76 -25.09 8.86
CA PHE A 747 -9.49 -25.73 8.53
C PHE A 747 -8.49 -24.79 7.82
N LEU A 748 -8.82 -23.50 7.74
CA LEU A 748 -7.99 -22.45 7.16
C LEU A 748 -7.93 -21.25 8.12
N ASP A 749 -6.71 -20.86 8.49
CA ASP A 749 -6.41 -19.62 9.21
C ASP A 749 -6.85 -18.40 8.41
N HIS A 750 -6.24 -18.18 7.25
CA HIS A 750 -6.25 -16.91 6.52
C HIS A 750 -7.39 -16.75 5.50
N LYS A 751 -8.50 -17.50 5.62
CA LYS A 751 -9.66 -17.31 4.73
C LYS A 751 -10.51 -16.12 5.17
N THR A 752 -10.49 -15.05 4.39
CA THR A 752 -11.19 -13.77 4.66
C THR A 752 -12.58 -13.70 4.03
N LEU A 753 -12.72 -14.18 2.79
CA LEU A 753 -13.97 -14.14 2.03
C LEU A 753 -14.77 -15.43 2.22
N TYR A 754 -15.96 -15.29 2.83
CA TYR A 754 -16.92 -16.40 3.04
C TYR A 754 -18.40 -16.00 2.87
N TYR A 755 -18.75 -14.71 2.91
CA TYR A 755 -20.09 -14.23 2.54
C TYR A 755 -20.17 -13.61 1.15
N ASP A 756 -19.14 -12.88 0.68
CA ASP A 756 -19.04 -12.59 -0.75
C ASP A 756 -18.45 -13.80 -1.49
N VAL A 757 -19.18 -14.21 -2.51
CA VAL A 757 -18.89 -15.34 -3.40
C VAL A 757 -19.30 -15.03 -4.84
N ASP A 758 -19.94 -13.87 -5.12
CA ASP A 758 -20.47 -13.53 -6.44
C ASP A 758 -19.34 -13.34 -7.48
N GLY A 759 -18.16 -12.93 -7.03
CA GLY A 759 -16.95 -12.77 -7.84
C GLY A 759 -16.20 -14.07 -8.19
N PHE A 760 -16.60 -15.22 -7.63
CA PHE A 760 -15.80 -16.44 -7.66
C PHE A 760 -16.46 -17.60 -8.42
N LYS A 761 -15.62 -18.44 -9.05
CA LYS A 761 -15.94 -19.83 -9.40
C LYS A 761 -15.35 -20.75 -8.33
N PHE A 762 -16.07 -21.82 -8.00
CA PHE A 762 -15.63 -22.87 -7.08
C PHE A 762 -15.48 -24.19 -7.84
N TYR A 763 -14.33 -24.83 -7.69
CA TYR A 763 -13.99 -26.12 -8.27
C TYR A 763 -14.00 -27.17 -7.17
N VAL A 764 -15.16 -27.82 -6.99
CA VAL A 764 -15.44 -28.71 -5.86
C VAL A 764 -15.14 -30.16 -6.24
N VAL A 765 -14.17 -30.76 -5.55
CA VAL A 765 -13.74 -32.15 -5.75
C VAL A 765 -14.61 -33.09 -4.92
N THR A 766 -15.11 -34.14 -5.56
CA THR A 766 -15.94 -35.15 -4.89
C THR A 766 -15.46 -36.58 -5.11
N GLU A 767 -15.59 -37.42 -4.09
CA GLU A 767 -15.44 -38.88 -4.16
C GLU A 767 -16.84 -39.54 -4.14
N ARG A 768 -17.09 -40.50 -5.03
CA ARG A 768 -18.41 -41.17 -5.12
C ARG A 768 -18.62 -42.17 -4.00
N GLU A 769 -19.52 -41.85 -3.07
CA GLU A 769 -19.89 -42.73 -1.95
C GLU A 769 -20.95 -43.76 -2.37
N GLN A 770 -21.90 -43.40 -3.23
CA GLN A 770 -22.98 -44.29 -3.70
C GLN A 770 -23.29 -44.04 -5.19
N LYS A 771 -24.04 -44.94 -5.85
CA LYS A 771 -24.38 -44.83 -7.29
C LYS A 771 -24.94 -43.47 -7.72
N THR A 772 -25.62 -42.76 -6.81
CA THR A 772 -26.26 -41.45 -7.04
C THR A 772 -25.72 -40.32 -6.16
N LYS A 773 -24.73 -40.57 -5.29
CA LYS A 773 -24.21 -39.60 -4.31
C LYS A 773 -22.70 -39.43 -4.44
N ASP A 774 -22.24 -38.20 -4.63
CA ASP A 774 -20.83 -37.83 -4.60
C ASP A 774 -20.58 -36.88 -3.42
N LEU A 775 -19.65 -37.24 -2.53
CA LEU A 775 -19.30 -36.55 -1.29
C LEU A 775 -18.20 -35.52 -1.55
N VAL A 776 -18.31 -34.29 -1.06
CA VAL A 776 -17.21 -33.31 -1.18
C VAL A 776 -16.02 -33.75 -0.32
N VAL A 777 -14.84 -33.79 -0.93
CA VAL A 777 -13.55 -34.16 -0.29
C VAL A 777 -12.54 -33.00 -0.29
N GLY A 778 -12.74 -32.01 -1.14
CA GLY A 778 -11.96 -30.78 -1.20
C GLY A 778 -12.54 -29.79 -2.20
N TYR A 779 -11.98 -28.58 -2.26
CA TYR A 779 -12.27 -27.61 -3.30
C TYR A 779 -11.14 -26.61 -3.46
N PHE A 780 -11.18 -25.84 -4.56
CA PHE A 780 -10.59 -24.52 -4.58
C PHE A 780 -11.54 -23.47 -5.18
N SER A 781 -11.26 -22.19 -4.94
CA SER A 781 -11.93 -21.07 -5.61
C SER A 781 -10.97 -20.29 -6.50
N LYS A 782 -11.48 -19.75 -7.61
CA LYS A 782 -10.77 -18.88 -8.56
C LYS A 782 -11.62 -17.64 -8.81
N GLU A 783 -11.01 -16.48 -8.88
CA GLU A 783 -11.71 -15.25 -9.26
C GLU A 783 -12.19 -15.31 -10.72
N LYS A 784 -13.33 -14.71 -11.03
CA LYS A 784 -13.83 -14.57 -12.41
C LYS A 784 -13.01 -13.55 -13.21
N ILE A 785 -12.41 -12.58 -12.52
CA ILE A 785 -11.47 -11.59 -13.02
C ILE A 785 -10.43 -11.46 -11.90
N SER A 786 -9.16 -11.80 -12.19
CA SER A 786 -8.04 -11.61 -11.27
C SER A 786 -7.05 -10.66 -11.91
N TYR A 787 -6.67 -9.59 -11.20
CA TYR A 787 -5.78 -8.56 -11.76
C TYR A 787 -4.32 -9.00 -11.72
N ASP A 788 -3.94 -9.75 -10.68
CA ASP A 788 -2.60 -10.33 -10.49
C ASP A 788 -2.42 -11.68 -11.22
N ASN A 789 -3.40 -12.07 -12.04
CA ASN A 789 -3.49 -13.37 -12.75
C ASN A 789 -3.46 -14.59 -11.80
N TYR A 790 -4.07 -14.48 -10.61
CA TYR A 790 -4.19 -15.63 -9.72
C TYR A 790 -5.13 -16.70 -10.29
N ASN A 791 -4.60 -17.90 -10.51
CA ASN A 791 -5.37 -19.03 -11.05
C ASN A 791 -6.14 -19.80 -9.96
N LEU A 792 -5.86 -19.49 -8.69
CA LEU A 792 -6.43 -20.12 -7.52
C LEU A 792 -6.26 -19.17 -6.31
N ALA A 793 -7.37 -18.83 -5.67
CA ALA A 793 -7.44 -17.92 -4.53
C ALA A 793 -7.34 -18.69 -3.18
N CYS A 794 -8.14 -19.74 -3.03
CA CYS A 794 -8.22 -20.52 -1.80
C CYS A 794 -8.36 -22.00 -2.14
N ILE A 795 -7.61 -22.89 -1.45
CA ILE A 795 -7.61 -24.35 -1.65
C ILE A 795 -7.75 -25.07 -0.31
N MET A 796 -8.56 -26.13 -0.26
CA MET A 796 -8.70 -26.99 0.91
C MET A 796 -8.98 -28.44 0.49
N THR A 797 -8.22 -29.39 1.05
CA THR A 797 -8.63 -30.80 1.14
C THR A 797 -9.11 -31.05 2.57
N LEU A 798 -10.30 -31.66 2.75
CA LEU A 798 -10.82 -31.99 4.09
C LEU A 798 -9.80 -32.85 4.85
N PRO A 799 -9.58 -32.65 6.17
CA PRO A 799 -8.56 -33.38 6.92
C PRO A 799 -8.67 -34.91 6.79
N SER A 800 -9.90 -35.46 6.80
CA SER A 800 -10.18 -36.89 6.61
C SER A 800 -9.81 -37.45 5.21
N HIS A 801 -9.47 -36.57 4.26
CA HIS A 801 -9.14 -36.88 2.86
C HIS A 801 -7.78 -36.35 2.43
N GLN A 802 -6.99 -35.78 3.35
CA GLN A 802 -5.60 -35.39 3.08
C GLN A 802 -4.74 -36.63 2.78
N ARG A 803 -3.61 -36.41 2.11
CA ARG A 803 -2.68 -37.46 1.62
C ARG A 803 -3.26 -38.42 0.55
N LYS A 804 -4.58 -38.42 0.26
CA LYS A 804 -5.21 -39.11 -0.89
C LYS A 804 -4.93 -38.49 -2.28
N GLY A 805 -3.95 -37.60 -2.42
CA GLY A 805 -3.61 -36.94 -3.70
C GLY A 805 -4.52 -35.78 -4.16
N TYR A 806 -5.69 -35.55 -3.55
CA TYR A 806 -6.64 -34.50 -4.00
C TYR A 806 -6.07 -33.08 -4.04
N GLY A 807 -5.17 -32.70 -3.12
CA GLY A 807 -4.49 -31.40 -3.17
C GLY A 807 -3.68 -31.22 -4.46
N ARG A 808 -2.97 -32.26 -4.90
CA ARG A 808 -2.20 -32.28 -6.15
C ARG A 808 -3.13 -32.25 -7.37
N LEU A 809 -4.26 -32.96 -7.34
CA LEU A 809 -5.29 -32.89 -8.39
C LEU A 809 -5.86 -31.48 -8.57
N MET A 810 -6.09 -30.73 -7.48
CA MET A 810 -6.61 -29.37 -7.53
C MET A 810 -5.58 -28.37 -8.08
N ILE A 811 -4.31 -28.50 -7.71
CA ILE A 811 -3.21 -27.71 -8.28
C ILE A 811 -3.07 -28.00 -9.78
N GLU A 812 -3.08 -29.28 -10.17
CA GLU A 812 -3.05 -29.66 -11.59
C GLU A 812 -4.26 -29.12 -12.37
N TRP A 813 -5.44 -29.02 -11.74
CA TRP A 813 -6.63 -28.42 -12.34
C TRP A 813 -6.52 -26.90 -12.52
N SER A 814 -5.96 -26.14 -11.57
CA SER A 814 -5.84 -24.67 -11.72
C SER A 814 -4.89 -24.27 -12.86
N TYR A 815 -3.83 -25.05 -13.10
CA TYR A 815 -2.94 -24.84 -14.23
C TYR A 815 -3.49 -25.41 -15.56
N GLU A 816 -4.27 -26.48 -15.54
CA GLU A 816 -5.04 -26.93 -16.72
C GLU A 816 -6.10 -25.88 -17.15
N LEU A 817 -6.76 -25.22 -16.19
CA LEU A 817 -7.62 -24.05 -16.47
C LEU A 817 -6.80 -22.90 -17.08
N SER A 818 -5.65 -22.57 -16.49
CA SER A 818 -4.75 -21.52 -17.01
C SER A 818 -4.35 -21.80 -18.46
N LYS A 819 -4.01 -23.06 -18.78
CA LYS A 819 -3.68 -23.52 -20.14
C LYS A 819 -4.83 -23.36 -21.13
N ARG A 820 -6.08 -23.57 -20.70
CA ARG A 820 -7.29 -23.41 -21.53
C ARG A 820 -7.72 -21.96 -21.71
N GLU A 821 -7.54 -21.14 -20.67
CA GLU A 821 -7.75 -19.69 -20.71
C GLU A 821 -6.64 -18.96 -21.50
N GLY A 822 -5.53 -19.64 -21.78
CA GLY A 822 -4.37 -19.10 -22.51
C GLY A 822 -3.42 -18.26 -21.64
N VAL A 823 -3.75 -18.07 -20.37
CA VAL A 823 -3.02 -17.23 -19.41
C VAL A 823 -1.82 -17.95 -18.78
N ILE A 824 -0.90 -17.15 -18.25
CA ILE A 824 0.12 -17.57 -17.28
C ILE A 824 -0.38 -17.13 -15.90
N GLY A 825 -0.16 -17.94 -14.86
CA GLY A 825 -0.67 -17.60 -13.52
C GLY A 825 0.07 -18.25 -12.36
N SER A 826 -0.32 -17.85 -11.16
CA SER A 826 0.20 -18.34 -9.87
C SER A 826 -0.99 -18.56 -8.92
N PRO A 827 -0.87 -19.34 -7.83
CA PRO A 827 -1.79 -19.19 -6.70
C PRO A 827 -1.66 -17.81 -6.04
N GLU A 828 -2.73 -17.39 -5.37
CA GLU A 828 -2.73 -16.26 -4.44
C GLU A 828 -1.68 -16.46 -3.33
N LYS A 829 -1.04 -15.35 -2.93
CA LYS A 829 0.09 -15.32 -1.98
C LYS A 829 -0.35 -14.54 -0.72
N PRO A 830 0.02 -14.96 0.50
CA PRO A 830 0.98 -16.00 0.84
C PRO A 830 0.40 -17.43 0.89
N LEU A 831 1.16 -18.39 0.38
CA LEU A 831 0.87 -19.81 0.55
C LEU A 831 1.10 -20.26 2.00
N SER A 832 0.13 -21.02 2.56
CA SER A 832 0.32 -21.75 3.82
C SER A 832 1.41 -22.82 3.69
N THR A 833 2.00 -23.25 4.79
CA THR A 833 3.14 -24.21 4.81
C THR A 833 2.83 -25.49 4.01
N LEU A 834 1.65 -26.08 4.18
CA LEU A 834 1.23 -27.27 3.43
C LEU A 834 0.99 -26.97 1.94
N GLY A 835 0.44 -25.80 1.61
CA GLY A 835 0.30 -25.33 0.24
C GLY A 835 1.64 -25.15 -0.45
N LEU A 836 2.60 -24.51 0.21
CA LEU A 836 3.96 -24.25 -0.29
C LEU A 836 4.71 -25.53 -0.66
N PHE A 837 4.61 -26.59 0.16
CA PHE A 837 5.15 -27.92 -0.21
C PHE A 837 4.44 -28.52 -1.42
N GLY A 838 3.10 -28.42 -1.50
CA GLY A 838 2.31 -28.91 -2.63
C GLY A 838 2.65 -28.21 -3.95
N TYR A 839 2.76 -26.89 -3.94
CA TYR A 839 3.09 -26.08 -5.12
C TYR A 839 4.54 -26.31 -5.58
N HIS A 840 5.54 -26.29 -4.70
CA HIS A 840 6.91 -26.63 -5.11
C HIS A 840 7.02 -28.05 -5.68
N SER A 841 6.31 -29.04 -5.10
CA SER A 841 6.26 -30.41 -5.64
C SER A 841 5.64 -30.45 -7.04
N TYR A 842 4.66 -29.60 -7.33
CA TYR A 842 4.09 -29.46 -8.67
C TYR A 842 5.04 -28.75 -9.63
N TRP A 843 5.55 -27.57 -9.26
CA TRP A 843 6.44 -26.75 -10.09
C TRP A 843 7.71 -27.52 -10.49
N SER A 844 8.40 -28.16 -9.53
CA SER A 844 9.59 -28.98 -9.85
C SER A 844 9.23 -30.11 -10.81
N SER A 845 8.08 -30.77 -10.60
CA SER A 845 7.62 -31.89 -11.44
C SER A 845 7.32 -31.47 -12.88
N VAL A 846 6.67 -30.33 -13.12
CA VAL A 846 6.32 -29.91 -14.50
C VAL A 846 7.48 -29.22 -15.22
N ILE A 847 8.32 -28.47 -14.49
CA ILE A 847 9.52 -27.87 -15.08
C ILE A 847 10.48 -28.98 -15.52
N LEU A 848 10.78 -29.96 -14.66
CA LEU A 848 11.68 -31.07 -15.02
C LEU A 848 11.11 -31.96 -16.14
N GLN A 849 9.79 -32.09 -16.28
CA GLN A 849 9.17 -32.75 -17.44
C GLN A 849 9.43 -31.99 -18.75
N VAL A 850 9.32 -30.65 -18.74
CA VAL A 850 9.72 -29.83 -19.90
C VAL A 850 11.21 -30.02 -20.20
N LEU A 851 12.07 -29.98 -19.18
CA LEU A 851 13.52 -30.15 -19.38
C LEU A 851 13.90 -31.54 -19.91
N GLN A 852 13.26 -32.61 -19.44
CA GLN A 852 13.44 -33.99 -19.95
C GLN A 852 12.90 -34.20 -21.37
N SER A 853 12.00 -33.34 -21.85
CA SER A 853 11.42 -33.44 -23.21
C SER A 853 12.31 -32.84 -24.31
N LEU A 854 13.39 -32.15 -23.93
CA LEU A 854 14.33 -31.53 -24.85
C LEU A 854 15.37 -32.55 -25.36
N PRO A 855 15.83 -32.44 -26.62
CA PRO A 855 17.01 -33.15 -27.10
C PRO A 855 18.26 -32.89 -26.24
N GLU A 856 19.19 -33.83 -26.23
CA GLU A 856 20.47 -33.67 -25.53
C GLU A 856 21.22 -32.41 -26.01
N SER A 857 21.85 -31.70 -25.06
CA SER A 857 22.53 -30.41 -25.30
C SER A 857 21.64 -29.25 -25.80
N SER A 858 20.33 -29.31 -25.56
CA SER A 858 19.43 -28.19 -25.88
C SER A 858 19.60 -26.97 -24.97
N GLN A 859 19.29 -25.81 -25.54
CA GLN A 859 19.10 -24.53 -24.85
C GLN A 859 17.61 -24.24 -24.65
N ILE A 860 17.19 -23.75 -23.49
CA ILE A 860 15.81 -23.29 -23.24
C ILE A 860 15.78 -21.98 -22.46
N THR A 861 14.80 -21.12 -22.74
CA THR A 861 14.61 -19.86 -22.00
C THR A 861 13.57 -20.01 -20.89
N ILE A 862 13.67 -19.19 -19.84
CA ILE A 862 12.67 -19.12 -18.77
C ILE A 862 11.27 -18.79 -19.33
N ALA A 863 11.18 -17.91 -20.33
CA ALA A 863 9.91 -17.58 -21.00
C ALA A 863 9.28 -18.79 -21.71
N SER A 864 10.09 -19.65 -22.35
CA SER A 864 9.63 -20.91 -22.95
C SER A 864 9.05 -21.86 -21.89
N ILE A 865 9.72 -21.98 -20.73
CA ILE A 865 9.22 -22.79 -19.61
C ILE A 865 7.88 -22.23 -19.09
N CYS A 866 7.74 -20.91 -18.96
CA CYS A 866 6.47 -20.27 -18.57
C CYS A 866 5.35 -20.54 -19.58
N GLN A 867 5.65 -20.53 -20.89
CA GLN A 867 4.65 -20.81 -21.94
C GLN A 867 4.21 -22.29 -21.96
N GLU A 868 5.10 -23.25 -21.73
CA GLU A 868 4.73 -24.67 -21.69
C GLU A 868 4.00 -25.06 -20.40
N THR A 869 4.50 -24.59 -19.25
CA THR A 869 4.01 -24.97 -17.93
C THR A 869 2.86 -24.10 -17.40
N ARG A 870 2.65 -22.90 -17.98
CA ARG A 870 1.71 -21.84 -17.52
C ARG A 870 1.99 -21.28 -16.13
N LEU A 871 3.16 -21.59 -15.56
CA LEU A 871 3.64 -21.02 -14.31
C LEU A 871 4.08 -19.57 -14.50
N GLN A 872 3.78 -18.69 -13.54
CA GLN A 872 4.34 -17.34 -13.48
C GLN A 872 5.88 -17.41 -13.39
N GLU A 873 6.56 -16.44 -13.99
CA GLU A 873 8.03 -16.41 -14.08
C GLU A 873 8.70 -16.40 -12.69
N GLU A 874 8.03 -15.85 -11.67
CA GLU A 874 8.43 -15.98 -10.25
C GLU A 874 8.63 -17.44 -9.83
N ASP A 875 7.59 -18.26 -10.03
CA ASP A 875 7.53 -19.65 -9.59
C ASP A 875 8.55 -20.52 -10.35
N VAL A 876 8.78 -20.21 -11.64
CA VAL A 876 9.79 -20.86 -12.49
C VAL A 876 11.22 -20.59 -11.99
N ILE A 877 11.62 -19.33 -11.84
CA ILE A 877 12.99 -18.99 -11.39
C ILE A 877 13.21 -19.45 -9.94
N SER A 878 12.22 -19.29 -9.06
CA SER A 878 12.29 -19.78 -7.68
C SER A 878 12.57 -21.29 -7.64
N THR A 879 11.86 -22.06 -8.46
CA THR A 879 12.00 -23.51 -8.52
C THR A 879 13.34 -23.93 -9.15
N LEU A 880 13.75 -23.33 -10.28
CA LEU A 880 15.04 -23.61 -10.92
C LEU A 880 16.23 -23.28 -10.00
N THR A 881 16.13 -22.18 -9.24
CA THR A 881 17.14 -21.79 -8.24
C THR A 881 17.24 -22.85 -7.14
N LYS A 882 16.10 -23.31 -6.62
CA LYS A 882 16.01 -24.34 -5.58
C LYS A 882 16.51 -25.71 -6.04
N LEU A 883 16.39 -26.02 -7.34
CA LEU A 883 16.93 -27.24 -7.95
C LEU A 883 18.42 -27.12 -8.36
N GLY A 884 19.06 -25.94 -8.20
CA GLY A 884 20.45 -25.73 -8.60
C GLY A 884 20.70 -25.64 -10.12
N LEU A 885 19.63 -25.48 -10.92
CA LEU A 885 19.68 -25.48 -12.39
C LEU A 885 20.05 -24.13 -13.02
N LEU A 886 20.13 -23.06 -12.22
CA LEU A 886 20.60 -21.75 -12.67
C LEU A 886 22.09 -21.58 -12.35
N ARG A 887 22.95 -21.92 -13.31
CA ARG A 887 24.38 -21.54 -13.32
C ARG A 887 24.58 -20.29 -14.19
N TYR A 888 25.41 -19.37 -13.73
CA TYR A 888 25.83 -18.21 -14.51
C TYR A 888 26.92 -18.61 -15.52
N TRP A 889 26.86 -18.08 -16.74
CA TRP A 889 27.91 -18.26 -17.74
C TRP A 889 29.09 -17.33 -17.42
N ALA A 890 30.31 -17.89 -17.35
CA ALA A 890 31.54 -17.12 -17.30
C ALA A 890 32.06 -16.92 -18.75
N PRO A 891 32.48 -15.70 -19.15
CA PRO A 891 33.09 -15.52 -20.46
C PRO A 891 34.43 -16.25 -20.53
N GLU A 892 34.58 -17.20 -21.45
CA GLU A 892 35.90 -17.75 -21.78
C GLU A 892 36.77 -16.64 -22.38
N ALA A 893 38.02 -16.55 -21.92
CA ALA A 893 38.94 -15.53 -22.39
C ALA A 893 39.38 -15.83 -23.83
N VAL A 894 38.93 -14.98 -24.77
CA VAL A 894 39.38 -15.03 -26.17
C VAL A 894 40.90 -14.80 -26.22
N SER A 895 41.64 -15.80 -26.69
CA SER A 895 43.08 -15.72 -26.84
C SER A 895 43.48 -14.82 -28.01
N SER A 896 44.34 -13.84 -27.75
CA SER A 896 44.78 -12.85 -28.73
C SER A 896 45.56 -13.47 -29.89
N PRO A 897 45.18 -13.26 -31.16
CA PRO A 897 46.03 -13.55 -32.31
C PRO A 897 47.25 -12.62 -32.34
N PRO A 898 48.41 -13.06 -32.89
CA PRO A 898 49.59 -12.22 -33.00
C PRO A 898 49.46 -11.12 -34.07
N SER A 899 50.18 -10.03 -33.86
CA SER A 899 50.17 -8.83 -34.69
C SER A 899 50.69 -9.04 -36.12
N SER A 900 50.01 -8.44 -37.11
CA SER A 900 50.58 -8.09 -38.43
C SER A 900 49.96 -6.77 -38.94
N SER A 901 50.44 -6.25 -40.07
CA SER A 901 50.48 -4.81 -40.35
C SER A 901 49.55 -4.28 -41.45
N ASN A 902 49.34 -2.96 -41.42
CA ASN A 902 48.98 -2.05 -42.52
C ASN A 902 47.68 -2.33 -43.32
N SER A 903 46.66 -1.49 -43.11
CA SER A 903 46.19 -0.51 -44.13
C SER A 903 45.09 0.40 -43.58
N ILE A 904 44.85 1.54 -44.24
CA ILE A 904 43.77 2.48 -43.91
C ILE A 904 42.66 2.34 -44.96
N SER A 905 41.46 1.96 -44.51
CA SER A 905 40.21 2.06 -45.29
C SER A 905 39.01 1.94 -44.36
N ASP A 906 38.07 2.89 -44.42
CA ASP A 906 36.89 2.93 -43.55
C ASP A 906 35.88 1.80 -43.83
N PRO A 907 35.40 1.07 -42.80
CA PRO A 907 34.21 0.22 -42.90
C PRO A 907 32.91 1.03 -42.73
N PRO A 908 31.77 0.58 -43.31
CA PRO A 908 30.51 1.34 -43.31
C PRO A 908 29.71 1.22 -42.00
N LEU A 909 28.65 2.06 -41.88
CA LEU A 909 27.71 2.05 -40.75
C LEU A 909 27.15 0.65 -40.47
N THR A 910 27.33 0.17 -39.25
CA THR A 910 26.69 -1.04 -38.72
C THR A 910 25.29 -0.74 -38.16
N SER A 911 24.39 -1.73 -38.23
CA SER A 911 22.96 -1.57 -37.94
C SER A 911 22.61 -1.60 -36.45
N LEU A 912 21.55 -0.89 -36.08
CA LEU A 912 21.13 -0.61 -34.69
C LEU A 912 20.50 -1.81 -33.93
N ASP A 913 20.64 -3.04 -34.42
CA ASP A 913 19.95 -4.24 -33.89
C ASP A 913 20.71 -4.94 -32.74
N SER A 914 21.88 -4.43 -32.31
CA SER A 914 22.79 -5.10 -31.36
C SER A 914 22.55 -4.80 -29.87
N LEU A 915 21.45 -4.14 -29.50
CA LEU A 915 21.03 -3.91 -28.11
C LEU A 915 19.97 -4.92 -27.63
N ILE A 916 20.06 -6.14 -28.17
CA ILE A 916 19.41 -7.38 -27.70
C ILE A 916 20.47 -8.23 -26.94
N PRO A 917 20.81 -7.92 -25.68
CA PRO A 917 21.46 -8.92 -24.83
C PRO A 917 20.56 -10.15 -24.70
N PRO A 918 21.15 -11.36 -24.61
CA PRO A 918 20.44 -12.59 -24.90
C PRO A 918 19.40 -12.91 -23.81
N PRO A 919 18.28 -13.56 -24.17
CA PRO A 919 17.38 -14.13 -23.16
C PRO A 919 18.17 -15.08 -22.25
N VAL A 920 17.78 -15.19 -20.98
CA VAL A 920 18.47 -16.09 -20.04
C VAL A 920 18.27 -17.54 -20.49
N VAL A 921 19.30 -18.06 -21.15
CA VAL A 921 19.36 -19.41 -21.70
C VAL A 921 19.92 -20.35 -20.64
N ILE A 922 19.14 -21.37 -20.31
CA ILE A 922 19.54 -22.47 -19.46
C ILE A 922 20.19 -23.52 -20.38
N HIS A 923 21.49 -23.74 -20.19
CA HIS A 923 22.20 -24.90 -20.72
C HIS A 923 21.96 -26.10 -19.79
N ILE A 924 21.59 -27.26 -20.36
CA ILE A 924 21.18 -28.41 -19.58
C ILE A 924 21.97 -29.65 -20.01
N GLU A 925 22.82 -30.14 -19.11
CA GLU A 925 23.49 -31.43 -19.25
C GLU A 925 22.52 -32.56 -18.85
N PRO A 926 22.29 -33.59 -19.70
CA PRO A 926 21.30 -34.64 -19.41
C PRO A 926 21.53 -35.37 -18.07
N ASN A 927 22.79 -35.61 -17.70
CA ASN A 927 23.17 -36.24 -16.43
C ASN A 927 22.69 -35.41 -15.23
N THR A 928 22.88 -34.09 -15.27
CA THR A 928 22.47 -33.16 -14.19
C THR A 928 20.96 -33.25 -13.92
N ILE A 929 20.12 -33.48 -14.94
CA ILE A 929 18.67 -33.68 -14.73
C ILE A 929 18.41 -34.96 -13.91
N GLN A 930 19.03 -36.08 -14.29
CA GLN A 930 18.81 -37.38 -13.64
C GLN A 930 19.35 -37.40 -12.21
N ASP A 931 20.51 -36.78 -11.98
CA ASP A 931 21.08 -36.58 -10.65
C ASP A 931 20.14 -35.76 -9.76
N ILE A 932 19.58 -34.65 -10.28
CA ILE A 932 18.64 -33.81 -9.52
C ILE A 932 17.35 -34.56 -9.19
N ILE A 933 16.78 -35.32 -10.13
CA ILE A 933 15.58 -36.14 -9.88
C ILE A 933 15.84 -37.19 -8.80
N SER A 934 17.00 -37.84 -8.86
CA SER A 934 17.40 -38.88 -7.92
C SER A 934 17.65 -38.31 -6.52
N ASN A 935 18.46 -37.26 -6.42
CA ASN A 935 18.88 -36.62 -5.16
C ASN A 935 17.74 -35.88 -4.44
N ASN A 936 16.73 -35.40 -5.18
CA ASN A 936 15.55 -34.73 -4.61
C ASN A 936 14.31 -35.65 -4.53
N HIS A 937 14.45 -36.94 -4.87
CA HIS A 937 13.38 -37.95 -4.88
C HIS A 937 12.11 -37.49 -5.61
N ILE A 938 12.27 -36.92 -6.81
CA ILE A 938 11.17 -36.25 -7.53
C ILE A 938 10.32 -37.28 -8.28
N HIS A 939 9.12 -37.54 -7.75
CA HIS A 939 8.15 -38.44 -8.36
C HIS A 939 7.22 -37.70 -9.34
N PHE A 940 7.31 -38.02 -10.63
CA PHE A 940 6.44 -37.54 -11.70
C PHE A 940 5.01 -38.11 -11.66
N THR A 941 4.35 -38.00 -10.50
CA THR A 941 2.95 -38.40 -10.34
C THR A 941 2.03 -37.31 -10.90
N ARG A 942 1.18 -37.70 -11.86
CA ARG A 942 0.07 -36.88 -12.37
C ARG A 942 -1.23 -37.46 -11.85
N GLN A 943 -2.05 -36.63 -11.21
CA GLN A 943 -3.36 -37.03 -10.67
C GLN A 943 -4.51 -36.70 -11.64
N LEU A 944 -4.30 -35.70 -12.49
CA LEU A 944 -5.25 -35.24 -13.49
C LEU A 944 -5.07 -35.95 -14.84
N ASN A 945 -6.09 -36.68 -15.29
CA ASN A 945 -6.14 -37.19 -16.65
C ASN A 945 -6.85 -36.17 -17.60
N PRO A 946 -6.17 -35.58 -18.60
CA PRO A 946 -6.79 -34.67 -19.56
C PRO A 946 -8.01 -35.25 -20.29
N ASP A 947 -8.00 -36.55 -20.60
CA ASP A 947 -9.07 -37.23 -21.35
C ASP A 947 -10.37 -37.35 -20.52
N CYS A 948 -10.27 -37.14 -19.20
CA CYS A 948 -11.40 -37.11 -18.28
C CYS A 948 -11.97 -35.69 -18.05
N THR A 949 -11.45 -34.67 -18.76
CA THR A 949 -12.00 -33.30 -18.76
C THR A 949 -13.32 -33.20 -19.54
N ARG A 950 -14.17 -32.24 -19.16
CA ARG A 950 -15.52 -32.01 -19.73
C ARG A 950 -15.85 -30.52 -19.87
N LEU A 951 -14.83 -29.65 -19.92
CA LEU A 951 -14.98 -28.22 -20.15
C LEU A 951 -15.41 -27.96 -21.58
#